data_AF-A0A4U1JFG0-F1
#
_entry.id   AF-A0A4U1JFG0-F1
#
_cell.length_a   1.000
_cell.length_b   1.000
_cell.length_c   1.000
_cell.angle_alpha   90.00
_cell.angle_beta   90.00
_cell.angle_gamma   90.00
#
_symmetry.space_group_name_H-M   'P 1'
#
loop_
_entity.id
_entity.type
_entity.pdbx_description
1 polymer ?
#
loop_
_entity_poly.entity_id
_entity_poly.type
_entity_poly.pdbx_seq_one_letter_code
_entity_poly.pdbx_strand_id
1 'polypeptide(L)'
;MEEPMPRFRFALLVLPLFACGSPDGPPGGNGKPPLPPCTDCTPSGDRAFVLPSPAGATLWTATPMDKILREATPPSSTGDGIHISAAKNELEPFQIVVRPDAAGKTSITLTPFTGPGTLDDVRMHRVGYVHITEPSDPASIVSPYVPDPLHPTAFGASHDLAAGENQPFWITVRVPPGAAAGDYTATLTVTTAGATQDIPVTLHVYDFELPAKLGFDGNWNTSFEALGGSESLEKVRALKDFFYEHRLVPGSVAWPAGLNYNGGIEYDCATGSFLEENNPYDFSQLGPAYIDGAGWNGVGFPSFQIMQFVDNVRPRPQTFCGKDRGQDAFGTPEYNAEWSKLLAAIDAYLVAKGWQDKGYYYVQNEPQGPEDYAVAAFLAELAKKAAPNLRLAISEEPKPEIAEHASIGSGHYDLWWADLSHFDPAYAKTRQALGETVWWYFLYGDLPPHFNPITIDHPGIETRIAHWAAWKYRIRGFAYYSVTGWGSDPYQNPRPQGTKQNGDGFLLYPPEDGALVSSIRWELLREGAEDFEYLLRAAGGTMPKTPEEATGCDLSAASAVSSPTSYTRDASALAHLRDQLGLYLEGKVNGCPALDSTPEGAHPRAAYYINFQDPNGQPAANPLVVDGHEWIKVGWEAYEAKRGYGWSGPYIGDPGIMLYKYLTNAPVSELQKSVIYNDYGRTDTFNWDIAKGKYEVTVSIGWHDGTYEKNRVVVEGQTLFDAVATTPATPYRVASVVVDVNDGNVTMEAGQQDEYTMLNWMSIVPVP
;
A
#
# COMPACT_ATOMS: atom_id res chain seq x y z
N MET A 1 -51.12 14.09 32.12
CA MET A 1 -50.16 14.64 33.10
C MET A 1 -48.86 13.86 32.92
N GLU A 2 -48.21 13.87 31.76
CA GLU A 2 -47.61 14.98 30.96
C GLU A 2 -46.23 15.43 31.47
N GLU A 3 -45.21 14.96 30.72
CA GLU A 3 -43.88 15.52 30.40
C GLU A 3 -42.79 15.72 31.48
N PRO A 4 -41.48 15.79 31.09
CA PRO A 4 -40.72 14.98 30.11
C PRO A 4 -39.26 14.67 30.54
N MET A 5 -38.52 13.90 29.70
CA MET A 5 -37.04 13.91 29.44
C MET A 5 -36.33 12.54 29.56
N PRO A 6 -35.19 12.30 28.85
CA PRO A 6 -34.65 12.97 27.66
C PRO A 6 -34.26 12.01 26.51
N ARG A 7 -34.05 12.63 25.34
CA ARG A 7 -33.51 12.06 24.10
C ARG A 7 -32.11 11.46 24.30
N PHE A 8 -31.88 10.23 23.82
CA PHE A 8 -30.53 9.69 23.61
C PHE A 8 -30.08 9.93 22.17
N ARG A 9 -28.98 10.66 22.04
CA ARG A 9 -28.22 10.92 20.80
C ARG A 9 -27.43 9.65 20.44
N PHE A 10 -27.42 9.27 19.16
CA PHE A 10 -26.45 8.29 18.66
C PHE A 10 -25.07 8.93 18.62
N ALA A 11 -24.10 8.27 19.25
CA ALA A 11 -22.68 8.55 19.09
C ALA A 11 -22.07 7.47 18.19
N LEU A 12 -21.21 7.92 17.27
CA LEU A 12 -20.22 7.13 16.55
C LEU A 12 -19.54 6.17 17.54
N LEU A 13 -19.53 4.86 17.25
CA LEU A 13 -18.95 3.86 18.14
C LEU A 13 -17.41 3.95 18.07
N VAL A 14 -16.85 4.78 18.94
CA VAL A 14 -15.46 4.66 19.43
C VAL A 14 -15.46 3.51 20.45
N LEU A 15 -14.63 2.48 20.23
CA LEU A 15 -14.39 1.41 21.21
C LEU A 15 -13.88 2.01 22.54
N PRO A 16 -14.44 1.67 23.71
CA PRO A 16 -13.89 2.12 24.98
C PRO A 16 -12.75 1.20 25.43
N LEU A 17 -11.53 1.74 25.48
CA LEU A 17 -10.45 1.25 26.34
C LEU A 17 -10.83 1.48 27.80
N PHE A 18 -10.87 0.41 28.60
CA PHE A 18 -11.02 0.50 30.05
C PHE A 18 -9.75 1.12 30.66
N ALA A 19 -9.85 2.35 31.14
CA ALA A 19 -8.87 2.98 32.02
C ALA A 19 -9.30 2.82 33.48
N CYS A 20 -8.56 2.00 34.24
CA CYS A 20 -8.44 2.16 35.69
C CYS A 20 -6.95 2.31 36.01
N GLY A 21 -6.53 3.54 36.31
CA GLY A 21 -5.20 3.84 36.84
C GLY A 21 -5.27 5.12 37.66
N SER A 22 -5.01 4.99 38.96
CA SER A 22 -4.91 6.09 39.93
C SER A 22 -3.82 7.10 39.56
N PRO A 23 -3.95 8.38 39.98
CA PRO A 23 -2.91 9.38 39.77
C PRO A 23 -1.75 9.16 40.74
N ASP A 24 -0.57 9.62 40.34
CA ASP A 24 0.69 9.69 41.11
C ASP A 24 1.68 8.53 40.92
N GLY A 25 2.41 8.60 39.79
CA GLY A 25 3.73 7.99 39.60
C GLY A 25 4.56 8.82 38.61
N PRO A 26 5.85 9.10 38.87
CA PRO A 26 6.67 9.87 37.93
C PRO A 26 6.90 9.07 36.63
N PRO A 27 7.10 9.73 35.48
CA PRO A 27 7.26 9.05 34.20
C PRO A 27 8.55 8.22 34.23
N GLY A 28 8.39 6.91 34.39
CA GLY A 28 9.44 5.93 34.17
C GLY A 28 9.68 5.81 32.66
N GLY A 29 10.60 6.62 32.14
CA GLY A 29 11.15 6.42 30.80
C GLY A 29 11.80 5.04 30.75
N ASN A 30 11.25 4.12 29.96
CA ASN A 30 11.97 2.92 29.58
C ASN A 30 13.20 3.37 28.79
N GLY A 31 14.38 3.27 29.42
CA GLY A 31 15.66 3.77 28.92
C GLY A 31 16.22 3.00 27.73
N LYS A 32 15.48 2.93 26.63
CA LYS A 32 16.07 2.62 25.32
C LYS A 32 16.83 3.86 24.82
N PRO A 33 18.05 3.70 24.29
CA PRO A 33 18.76 4.81 23.68
C PRO A 33 17.93 5.37 22.51
N PRO A 34 18.01 6.68 22.22
CA PRO A 34 17.35 7.26 21.06
C PRO A 34 17.86 6.61 19.76
N LEU A 35 17.01 6.56 18.74
CA LEU A 35 17.40 6.06 17.43
C LEU A 35 18.55 6.91 16.86
N PRO A 36 19.52 6.28 16.18
CA PRO A 36 20.61 7.01 15.55
C PRO A 36 20.10 7.86 14.38
N PRO A 37 20.69 9.04 14.12
CA PRO A 37 20.45 9.74 12.86
C PRO A 37 21.00 8.92 11.69
N CYS A 38 20.26 8.84 10.58
CA CYS A 38 20.72 8.17 9.37
C CYS A 38 21.31 9.16 8.35
N THR A 39 22.58 9.50 8.54
CA THR A 39 23.26 10.47 7.66
C THR A 39 23.57 9.93 6.27
N ASP A 40 23.66 8.61 6.11
CA ASP A 40 23.96 7.89 4.87
C ASP A 40 22.72 7.32 4.16
N CYS A 41 21.50 7.61 4.66
CA CYS A 41 20.22 7.35 3.99
C CYS A 41 19.91 8.34 2.86
N THR A 42 20.93 8.78 2.10
CA THR A 42 20.73 9.63 0.93
C THR A 42 20.05 8.80 -0.17
N PRO A 43 18.94 9.29 -0.77
CA PRO A 43 18.33 8.62 -1.92
C PRO A 43 19.33 8.36 -3.05
N SER A 44 19.18 7.23 -3.72
CA SER A 44 20.00 6.81 -4.86
C SER A 44 19.22 6.89 -6.18
N GLY A 45 19.92 6.73 -7.30
CA GLY A 45 19.35 6.73 -8.64
C GLY A 45 19.38 8.09 -9.34
N ASP A 46 19.08 8.08 -10.64
CA ASP A 46 19.31 9.21 -11.55
C ASP A 46 18.38 10.40 -11.34
N ARG A 47 17.33 10.25 -10.52
CA ARG A 47 16.40 11.33 -10.16
C ARG A 47 16.73 12.00 -8.83
N ALA A 48 17.76 11.54 -8.13
CA ALA A 48 18.31 12.18 -6.94
C ALA A 48 19.60 12.93 -7.30
N PHE A 49 19.59 14.27 -7.27
CA PHE A 49 20.75 15.09 -7.63
C PHE A 49 20.71 16.50 -7.05
N VAL A 50 21.90 17.09 -6.91
CA VAL A 50 22.10 18.49 -6.52
C VAL A 50 21.76 19.42 -7.67
N LEU A 51 21.04 20.48 -7.35
CA LEU A 51 20.62 21.54 -8.27
C LEU A 51 21.56 22.76 -8.15
N PRO A 52 21.54 23.68 -9.13
CA PRO A 52 22.12 25.00 -8.95
C PRO A 52 21.59 25.61 -7.65
N SER A 53 22.48 26.19 -6.85
CA SER A 53 22.19 26.59 -5.47
C SER A 53 22.57 28.05 -5.20
N PRO A 54 21.79 28.80 -4.40
CA PRO A 54 22.17 30.13 -3.98
C PRO A 54 23.32 30.06 -2.97
N ALA A 55 24.06 31.15 -2.80
CA ALA A 55 25.09 31.20 -1.77
C ALA A 55 24.47 30.99 -0.37
N GLY A 56 25.05 30.09 0.43
CA GLY A 56 24.60 29.79 1.79
C GLY A 56 23.57 28.67 1.92
N ALA A 57 23.29 27.93 0.86
CA ALA A 57 22.47 26.72 0.90
C ALA A 57 22.85 25.72 -0.20
N THR A 58 22.49 24.45 0.01
CA THR A 58 22.46 23.42 -1.04
C THR A 58 21.01 23.11 -1.39
N LEU A 59 20.68 23.19 -2.69
CA LEU A 59 19.41 22.77 -3.26
C LEU A 59 19.59 21.42 -3.93
N TRP A 60 18.64 20.51 -3.72
CA TRP A 60 18.66 19.21 -4.38
C TRP A 60 17.25 18.64 -4.49
N THR A 61 17.09 17.60 -5.31
CA THR A 61 15.81 16.93 -5.55
C THR A 61 15.99 15.42 -5.51
N ALA A 62 14.88 14.71 -5.38
CA ALA A 62 14.74 13.26 -5.42
C ALA A 62 13.29 12.94 -5.84
N THR A 63 12.98 11.68 -6.09
CA THR A 63 11.61 11.29 -6.45
C THR A 63 10.65 11.52 -5.28
N PRO A 64 9.34 11.76 -5.50
CA PRO A 64 8.36 11.85 -4.41
C PRO A 64 8.28 10.60 -3.50
N MET A 65 8.74 9.43 -3.98
CA MET A 65 8.81 8.19 -3.20
C MET A 65 9.97 8.17 -2.21
N ASP A 66 10.98 9.04 -2.40
CA ASP A 66 12.13 9.16 -1.52
C ASP A 66 11.79 10.01 -0.29
N LYS A 67 11.77 9.35 0.87
CA LYS A 67 11.57 10.02 2.17
C LYS A 67 12.87 10.71 2.61
N ILE A 68 12.92 12.03 2.40
CA ILE A 68 14.10 12.83 2.69
C ILE A 68 14.27 13.05 4.18
N LEU A 69 15.19 12.30 4.80
CA LEU A 69 15.52 12.48 6.21
C LEU A 69 16.19 13.82 6.47
N ARG A 70 15.94 14.37 7.66
CA ARG A 70 16.44 15.68 8.09
C ARG A 70 17.96 15.76 8.08
N GLU A 71 18.62 14.67 8.46
CA GLU A 71 20.07 14.56 8.60
C GLU A 71 20.79 14.06 7.34
N ALA A 72 20.09 13.43 6.39
CA ALA A 72 20.69 12.75 5.24
C ALA A 72 21.58 13.71 4.43
N THR A 73 22.74 13.28 3.99
CA THR A 73 23.60 14.12 3.15
C THR A 73 22.95 14.36 1.78
N PRO A 74 23.15 15.53 1.14
CA PRO A 74 22.76 15.70 -0.27
C PRO A 74 23.47 14.68 -1.17
N PRO A 75 22.87 14.28 -2.32
CA PRO A 75 23.51 13.41 -3.29
C PRO A 75 24.76 14.05 -3.90
N SER A 76 25.56 13.26 -4.62
CA SER A 76 26.79 13.73 -5.26
C SER A 76 26.64 14.06 -6.75
N SER A 77 25.65 13.46 -7.41
CA SER A 77 25.21 13.76 -8.77
C SER A 77 24.67 15.20 -8.85
N THR A 78 24.80 15.81 -10.03
CA THR A 78 24.32 17.18 -10.30
C THR A 78 23.41 17.23 -11.50
N GLY A 79 22.36 18.04 -11.45
CA GLY A 79 21.48 18.36 -12.58
C GLY A 79 21.24 19.86 -12.68
N ASP A 80 20.62 20.31 -13.76
CA ASP A 80 20.38 21.73 -14.05
C ASP A 80 18.92 22.17 -13.87
N GLY A 81 17.98 21.22 -13.74
CA GLY A 81 16.56 21.47 -13.58
C GLY A 81 15.78 20.27 -13.06
N ILE A 82 14.47 20.46 -12.87
CA ILE A 82 13.53 19.40 -12.50
C ILE A 82 12.65 19.08 -13.70
N HIS A 83 12.47 17.80 -13.99
CA HIS A 83 11.66 17.31 -15.09
C HIS A 83 10.55 16.41 -14.55
N ILE A 84 9.31 16.73 -14.89
CA ILE A 84 8.11 15.96 -14.56
C ILE A 84 7.28 15.72 -15.81
N SER A 85 6.41 14.71 -15.76
CA SER A 85 5.51 14.40 -16.85
C SER A 85 4.15 13.95 -16.32
N ALA A 86 3.07 14.37 -16.97
CA ALA A 86 1.73 14.06 -16.52
C ALA A 86 0.76 13.96 -17.70
N ALA A 87 -0.27 13.14 -17.56
CA ALA A 87 -1.40 13.13 -18.46
C ALA A 87 -2.35 14.29 -18.13
N LYS A 88 -3.30 14.54 -19.03
CA LYS A 88 -4.40 15.47 -18.74
C LYS A 88 -5.28 14.86 -17.64
N ASN A 89 -5.84 15.72 -16.78
CA ASN A 89 -6.63 15.32 -15.60
C ASN A 89 -5.82 14.55 -14.53
N GLU A 90 -4.52 14.79 -14.42
CA GLU A 90 -3.61 14.19 -13.42
C GLU A 90 -3.07 15.24 -12.45
N LEU A 91 -2.71 14.81 -11.24
CA LEU A 91 -1.89 15.60 -10.33
C LEU A 91 -0.46 15.05 -10.31
N GLU A 92 0.54 15.87 -10.60
CA GLU A 92 1.93 15.42 -10.64
C GLU A 92 2.75 16.13 -9.57
N PRO A 93 3.27 15.40 -8.56
CA PRO A 93 4.10 15.96 -7.52
C PRO A 93 5.58 15.93 -7.88
N PHE A 94 6.33 16.91 -7.36
CA PHE A 94 7.78 16.84 -7.25
C PHE A 94 8.21 17.46 -5.92
N GLN A 95 9.46 17.23 -5.51
CA GLN A 95 9.99 17.85 -4.30
C GLN A 95 11.30 18.59 -4.54
N ILE A 96 11.43 19.74 -3.89
CA ILE A 96 12.66 20.52 -3.78
C ILE A 96 13.13 20.49 -2.33
N VAL A 97 14.40 20.19 -2.12
CA VAL A 97 15.01 20.16 -0.78
C VAL A 97 15.92 21.36 -0.63
N VAL A 98 15.72 22.11 0.45
CA VAL A 98 16.60 23.21 0.86
C VAL A 98 17.38 22.78 2.09
N ARG A 99 18.72 22.73 1.98
CA ARG A 99 19.62 22.50 3.11
C ARG A 99 20.48 23.75 3.32
N PRO A 100 20.14 24.64 4.26
CA PRO A 100 20.87 25.89 4.44
C PRO A 100 22.16 25.67 5.25
N ASP A 101 23.22 26.42 4.93
CA ASP A 101 24.50 26.36 5.67
C ASP A 101 24.39 26.97 7.07
N ALA A 102 23.46 27.91 7.25
CA ALA A 102 23.16 28.59 8.50
C ALA A 102 21.65 28.72 8.70
N ALA A 103 21.21 28.77 9.97
CA ALA A 103 19.79 28.91 10.28
C ALA A 103 19.28 30.27 9.79
N GLY A 104 18.08 30.28 9.21
CA GLY A 104 17.56 31.49 8.58
C GLY A 104 16.22 31.29 7.89
N LYS A 105 15.83 32.31 7.14
CA LYS A 105 14.56 32.34 6.41
C LYS A 105 14.75 32.00 4.95
N THR A 106 13.85 31.17 4.43
CA THR A 106 13.75 30.81 3.02
C THR A 106 12.36 31.14 2.51
N SER A 107 12.25 31.61 1.26
CA SER A 107 10.99 31.69 0.52
C SER A 107 11.13 31.02 -0.84
N ILE A 108 10.04 30.42 -1.31
CA ILE A 108 9.97 29.73 -2.61
C ILE A 108 8.83 30.33 -3.42
N THR A 109 9.10 30.72 -4.66
CA THR A 109 8.07 31.14 -5.61
C THR A 109 8.16 30.31 -6.88
N LEU A 110 7.05 30.15 -7.58
CA LEU A 110 6.98 29.42 -8.84
C LEU A 110 6.15 30.24 -9.83
N THR A 111 6.67 30.44 -11.04
CA THR A 111 5.87 31.03 -12.11
C THR A 111 4.81 30.04 -12.59
N PRO A 112 3.68 30.48 -13.17
CA PRO A 112 2.82 29.57 -13.90
C PRO A 112 3.60 28.77 -14.95
N PHE A 113 3.22 27.53 -15.18
CA PHE A 113 3.74 26.72 -16.27
C PHE A 113 3.19 27.27 -17.59
N THR A 114 4.07 27.59 -18.53
CA THR A 114 3.70 28.16 -19.83
C THR A 114 4.30 27.37 -20.99
N GLY A 115 3.57 27.27 -22.09
CA GLY A 115 3.93 26.47 -23.26
C GLY A 115 2.78 26.49 -24.27
N PRO A 116 2.22 25.33 -24.66
CA PRO A 116 0.98 25.25 -25.45
C PRO A 116 -0.23 25.96 -24.82
N GLY A 117 -0.21 26.18 -23.51
CA GLY A 117 -1.18 26.98 -22.76
C GLY A 117 -0.56 27.54 -21.47
N THR A 118 -1.39 27.83 -20.47
CA THR A 118 -0.96 28.21 -19.12
C THR A 118 -1.57 27.26 -18.10
N LEU A 119 -0.76 26.76 -17.17
CA LEU A 119 -1.20 25.98 -16.00
C LEU A 119 -0.74 26.69 -14.73
N ASP A 120 -1.70 27.05 -13.87
CA ASP A 120 -1.49 27.83 -12.65
C ASP A 120 -2.09 27.20 -11.38
N ASP A 121 -2.81 26.06 -11.51
CA ASP A 121 -3.25 25.23 -10.38
C ASP A 121 -2.07 24.42 -9.83
N VAL A 122 -1.26 25.09 -9.00
CA VAL A 122 -0.09 24.52 -8.35
C VAL A 122 -0.18 24.75 -6.85
N ARG A 123 0.09 23.70 -6.07
CA ARG A 123 -0.01 23.69 -4.60
C ARG A 123 1.34 23.37 -3.99
N MET A 124 1.71 24.04 -2.90
CA MET A 124 2.94 23.78 -2.16
C MET A 124 2.63 23.33 -0.75
N HIS A 125 3.34 22.32 -0.28
CA HIS A 125 3.31 21.86 1.09
C HIS A 125 4.73 21.86 1.66
N ARG A 126 4.87 22.28 2.91
CA ARG A 126 6.08 22.08 3.69
C ARG A 126 6.04 20.67 4.26
N VAL A 127 7.04 19.84 3.95
CA VAL A 127 7.12 18.50 4.50
C VAL A 127 7.51 18.59 5.98
N GLY A 128 6.67 18.07 6.87
CA GLY A 128 6.95 17.96 8.30
C GLY A 128 7.61 16.62 8.64
N TYR A 129 8.20 16.56 9.83
CA TYR A 129 8.84 15.37 10.36
C TYR A 129 8.09 14.89 11.60
N VAL A 130 7.78 13.60 11.64
CA VAL A 130 7.27 12.94 12.85
C VAL A 130 8.39 12.32 13.65
N HIS A 131 8.27 12.38 14.96
CA HIS A 131 9.23 11.77 15.87
C HIS A 131 8.83 10.32 16.14
N ILE A 132 9.75 9.38 15.90
CA ILE A 132 9.59 7.97 16.24
C ILE A 132 10.63 7.56 17.28
N THR A 133 10.24 6.65 18.18
CA THR A 133 11.12 6.18 19.27
C THR A 133 11.58 4.74 19.08
N GLU A 134 10.89 3.97 18.25
CA GLU A 134 11.20 2.60 17.89
C GLU A 134 10.86 2.40 16.41
N PRO A 135 11.69 1.67 15.64
CA PRO A 135 11.32 1.25 14.29
C PRO A 135 10.11 0.32 14.36
N SER A 136 9.31 0.33 13.30
CA SER A 136 8.15 -0.54 13.18
C SER A 136 8.53 -2.02 13.08
N ASP A 137 9.53 -2.32 12.24
CA ASP A 137 10.01 -3.67 11.93
C ASP A 137 11.40 -3.62 11.21
N PRO A 138 11.98 -4.76 10.77
CA PRO A 138 13.30 -4.78 10.13
C PRO A 138 13.43 -4.03 8.79
N ALA A 139 12.33 -3.66 8.10
CA ALA A 139 12.39 -2.87 6.87
C ALA A 139 12.36 -1.35 7.10
N SER A 140 12.19 -0.93 8.36
CA SER A 140 12.06 0.47 8.71
C SER A 140 13.33 1.28 8.42
N ILE A 141 13.14 2.50 7.90
CA ILE A 141 14.12 3.57 7.87
C ILE A 141 14.41 3.97 9.32
N VAL A 142 15.59 3.59 9.81
CA VAL A 142 15.98 3.83 11.20
C VAL A 142 16.46 5.27 11.37
N SER A 143 15.54 6.17 11.75
CA SER A 143 15.84 7.56 12.12
C SER A 143 14.87 8.07 13.18
N PRO A 144 15.29 8.95 14.11
CA PRO A 144 14.38 9.57 15.07
C PRO A 144 13.34 10.50 14.45
N TYR A 145 13.55 11.00 13.23
CA TYR A 145 12.66 11.95 12.57
C TYR A 145 12.40 11.55 11.11
N VAL A 146 11.19 11.07 10.84
CA VAL A 146 10.78 10.58 9.53
C VAL A 146 9.84 11.59 8.86
N PRO A 147 10.05 11.98 7.59
CA PRO A 147 9.15 12.90 6.90
C PRO A 147 7.83 12.20 6.54
N ASP A 148 6.70 12.84 6.80
CA ASP A 148 5.39 12.32 6.37
C ASP A 148 4.30 13.40 6.21
N PRO A 149 3.98 14.26 7.21
CA PRO A 149 2.90 15.23 7.06
C PRO A 149 3.21 16.31 6.02
N LEU A 150 2.22 16.68 5.23
CA LEU A 150 2.31 17.72 4.21
C LEU A 150 1.50 18.95 4.65
N HIS A 151 2.18 19.91 5.27
CA HIS A 151 1.56 21.14 5.78
C HIS A 151 1.31 22.13 4.64
N PRO A 152 0.05 22.52 4.34
CA PRO A 152 -0.24 23.47 3.28
C PRO A 152 0.51 24.79 3.48
N THR A 153 1.08 25.34 2.41
CA THR A 153 1.74 26.63 2.48
C THR A 153 1.68 27.39 1.16
N ALA A 154 1.77 28.72 1.23
CA ALA A 154 1.69 29.58 0.06
C ALA A 154 3.08 29.83 -0.55
N PHE A 155 3.15 29.91 -1.88
CA PHE A 155 4.32 30.46 -2.55
C PHE A 155 4.60 31.88 -2.07
N GLY A 156 5.87 32.19 -1.81
CA GLY A 156 6.34 33.45 -1.23
C GLY A 156 6.24 33.53 0.29
N ALA A 157 5.66 32.53 0.97
CA ALA A 157 5.69 32.46 2.42
C ALA A 157 7.14 32.33 2.93
N SER A 158 7.38 32.85 4.13
CA SER A 158 8.67 32.78 4.78
C SER A 158 8.73 31.57 5.71
N HIS A 159 9.76 30.75 5.54
CA HIS A 159 9.98 29.52 6.30
C HIS A 159 11.26 29.61 7.10
N ASP A 160 11.19 29.34 8.40
CA ASP A 160 12.36 29.22 9.27
C ASP A 160 12.99 27.83 9.11
N LEU A 161 14.24 27.80 8.69
CA LEU A 161 15.02 26.58 8.45
C LEU A 161 16.23 26.50 9.39
N ALA A 162 16.53 25.30 9.87
CA ALA A 162 17.69 25.03 10.71
C ALA A 162 18.96 24.79 9.88
N ALA A 163 20.11 25.19 10.42
CA ALA A 163 21.41 25.01 9.76
C ALA A 163 21.72 23.52 9.58
N GLY A 164 22.11 23.13 8.36
CA GLY A 164 22.57 21.78 8.05
C GLY A 164 21.48 20.71 8.07
N GLU A 165 20.20 21.08 8.15
CA GLU A 165 19.07 20.16 8.10
C GLU A 165 18.34 20.28 6.76
N ASN A 166 17.89 19.15 6.21
CA ASN A 166 17.06 19.15 5.01
C ASN A 166 15.65 19.64 5.34
N GLN A 167 15.16 20.62 4.58
CA GLN A 167 13.73 20.96 4.53
C GLN A 167 13.18 20.70 3.12
N PRO A 168 12.42 19.61 2.93
CA PRO A 168 11.72 19.36 1.68
C PRO A 168 10.46 20.22 1.57
N PHE A 169 10.15 20.63 0.34
CA PHE A 169 8.89 21.22 -0.05
C PHE A 169 8.29 20.39 -1.18
N TRP A 170 7.07 19.92 -0.96
CA TRP A 170 6.31 19.11 -1.90
C TRP A 170 5.43 20.02 -2.74
N ILE A 171 5.60 19.97 -4.07
CA ILE A 171 4.88 20.82 -5.00
C ILE A 171 4.08 19.92 -5.95
N THR A 172 2.77 20.13 -6.01
CA THR A 172 1.87 19.35 -6.87
C THR A 172 1.27 20.24 -7.94
N VAL A 173 1.41 19.84 -9.20
CA VAL A 173 0.80 20.51 -10.37
C VAL A 173 -0.44 19.75 -10.78
N ARG A 174 -1.59 20.41 -10.88
CA ARG A 174 -2.81 19.81 -11.42
C ARG A 174 -2.94 20.14 -12.90
N VAL A 175 -2.86 19.12 -13.75
CA VAL A 175 -3.12 19.26 -15.19
C VAL A 175 -4.63 19.13 -15.42
N PRO A 176 -5.33 20.18 -15.88
CA PRO A 176 -6.78 20.12 -16.04
C PRO A 176 -7.18 19.16 -17.18
N PRO A 177 -8.41 18.62 -17.14
CA PRO A 177 -9.02 17.97 -18.30
C PRO A 177 -8.95 18.87 -19.53
N GLY A 178 -8.64 18.30 -20.69
CA GLY A 178 -8.55 19.02 -21.97
C GLY A 178 -7.34 19.95 -22.10
N ALA A 179 -6.37 19.93 -21.17
CA ALA A 179 -5.12 20.67 -21.34
C ALA A 179 -4.45 20.35 -22.69
N ALA A 180 -3.80 21.34 -23.29
CA ALA A 180 -3.04 21.13 -24.51
C ALA A 180 -1.81 20.26 -24.21
N ALA A 181 -1.58 19.24 -25.03
CA ALA A 181 -0.41 18.38 -24.90
C ALA A 181 0.87 19.11 -25.33
N GLY A 182 2.01 18.71 -24.77
CA GLY A 182 3.34 19.24 -25.06
C GLY A 182 4.07 19.77 -23.85
N ASP A 183 5.20 20.42 -24.09
CA ASP A 183 6.12 20.84 -23.04
C ASP A 183 5.76 22.22 -22.48
N TYR A 184 5.70 22.29 -21.16
CA TYR A 184 5.51 23.52 -20.39
C TYR A 184 6.76 23.79 -19.56
N THR A 185 7.05 25.07 -19.34
CA THR A 185 8.18 25.51 -18.51
C THR A 185 7.70 26.46 -17.42
N ALA A 186 8.26 26.31 -16.22
CA ALA A 186 8.16 27.24 -15.11
C ALA A 186 9.54 27.51 -14.51
N THR A 187 9.67 28.62 -13.79
CA THR A 187 10.86 28.94 -13.00
C THR A 187 10.51 28.86 -11.52
N LEU A 188 11.17 27.94 -10.82
CA LEU A 188 11.14 27.84 -9.37
C LEU A 188 12.27 28.71 -8.81
N THR A 189 11.93 29.72 -8.02
CA THR A 189 12.91 30.63 -7.42
C THR A 189 12.98 30.37 -5.92
N VAL A 190 14.17 29.99 -5.44
CA VAL A 190 14.46 29.82 -4.02
C VAL A 190 15.32 30.99 -3.54
N THR A 191 14.86 31.68 -2.49
CA THR A 191 15.60 32.76 -1.85
C THR A 191 15.95 32.37 -0.43
N THR A 192 17.25 32.27 -0.12
CA THR A 192 17.78 31.94 1.20
C THR A 192 18.90 32.93 1.55
N ALA A 193 18.90 33.44 2.79
CA ALA A 193 19.91 34.39 3.27
C ALA A 193 20.14 35.63 2.36
N GLY A 194 19.10 36.06 1.63
CA GLY A 194 19.17 37.19 0.70
C GLY A 194 19.82 36.88 -0.66
N ALA A 195 20.27 35.64 -0.88
CA ALA A 195 20.68 35.14 -2.18
C ALA A 195 19.52 34.39 -2.84
N THR A 196 19.43 34.48 -4.16
CA THR A 196 18.35 33.90 -4.96
C THR A 196 18.93 32.98 -6.01
N GLN A 197 18.25 31.86 -6.25
CA GLN A 197 18.55 30.91 -7.30
C GLN A 197 17.28 30.51 -8.04
N ASP A 198 17.33 30.60 -9.37
CA ASP A 198 16.28 30.15 -10.27
C ASP A 198 16.60 28.73 -10.74
N ILE A 199 15.61 27.84 -10.68
CA ILE A 199 15.67 26.46 -11.13
C ILE A 199 14.60 26.27 -12.20
N PRO A 200 14.96 25.85 -13.43
CA PRO A 200 13.98 25.52 -14.44
C PRO A 200 13.22 24.24 -14.03
N VAL A 201 11.90 24.29 -14.17
CA VAL A 201 11.02 23.12 -14.03
C VAL A 201 10.30 22.92 -15.35
N THR A 202 10.43 21.74 -15.95
CA THR A 202 9.72 21.37 -17.17
C THR A 202 8.66 20.33 -16.88
N LEU A 203 7.46 20.52 -17.42
CA LEU A 203 6.37 19.57 -17.39
C LEU A 203 6.03 19.13 -18.81
N HIS A 204 6.15 17.84 -19.11
CA HIS A 204 5.61 17.27 -20.33
C HIS A 204 4.16 16.82 -20.11
N VAL A 205 3.20 17.44 -20.79
CA VAL A 205 1.80 16.99 -20.76
C VAL A 205 1.55 16.01 -21.91
N TYR A 206 1.35 14.72 -21.58
CA TYR A 206 1.10 13.68 -22.58
C TYR A 206 -0.20 13.93 -23.37
N ASP A 207 -0.24 13.51 -24.64
CA ASP A 207 -1.45 13.60 -25.47
C ASP A 207 -2.53 12.54 -25.18
N PHE A 208 -2.82 12.33 -23.90
CA PHE A 208 -4.01 11.59 -23.46
C PHE A 208 -4.50 12.09 -22.10
N GLU A 209 -5.75 11.74 -21.78
CA GLU A 209 -6.45 12.25 -20.59
C GLU A 209 -6.97 11.12 -19.72
N LEU A 210 -6.54 11.08 -18.47
CA LEU A 210 -7.04 10.09 -17.50
C LEU A 210 -8.55 10.28 -17.26
N PRO A 211 -9.33 9.18 -17.21
CA PRO A 211 -10.77 9.27 -17.16
C PRO A 211 -11.26 9.96 -15.88
N ALA A 212 -12.41 10.65 -15.98
CA ALA A 212 -13.10 11.16 -14.79
C ALA A 212 -13.59 10.02 -13.88
N LYS A 213 -14.04 8.92 -14.48
CA LYS A 213 -14.43 7.72 -13.74
C LYS A 213 -13.17 7.02 -13.22
N LEU A 214 -13.12 6.84 -11.90
CA LEU A 214 -12.05 6.11 -11.22
C LEU A 214 -12.07 4.61 -11.62
N GLY A 215 -10.94 4.11 -12.06
CA GLY A 215 -10.68 2.74 -12.49
C GLY A 215 -10.15 1.84 -11.37
N PHE A 216 -9.62 2.45 -10.30
CA PHE A 216 -9.24 1.79 -9.05
C PHE A 216 -10.22 2.18 -7.93
N ASP A 217 -10.80 1.18 -7.27
CA ASP A 217 -11.85 1.34 -6.26
C ASP A 217 -11.26 1.35 -4.84
N GLY A 218 -12.10 1.43 -3.82
CA GLY A 218 -11.64 1.18 -2.45
C GLY A 218 -12.62 1.53 -1.35
N ASN A 219 -12.14 1.39 -0.12
CA ASN A 219 -12.80 1.83 1.10
C ASN A 219 -11.76 2.37 2.08
N TRP A 220 -11.59 3.69 2.05
CA TRP A 220 -10.75 4.41 3.01
C TRP A 220 -11.64 4.92 4.14
N ASN A 221 -11.71 4.16 5.24
CA ASN A 221 -12.59 4.51 6.35
C ASN A 221 -12.10 5.80 7.03
N THR A 222 -12.98 6.81 7.06
CA THR A 222 -12.59 8.19 7.37
C THR A 222 -13.64 8.84 8.24
N SER A 223 -13.22 9.48 9.34
CA SER A 223 -14.09 10.39 10.07
C SER A 223 -14.15 11.73 9.37
N PHE A 224 -15.19 11.94 8.54
CA PHE A 224 -15.45 13.25 7.92
C PHE A 224 -15.68 14.33 8.98
N GLU A 225 -16.26 13.98 10.14
CA GLU A 225 -16.40 14.88 11.27
C GLU A 225 -15.05 15.35 11.82
N ALA A 226 -14.08 14.44 12.01
CA ALA A 226 -12.74 14.79 12.48
C ALA A 226 -12.00 15.74 11.53
N LEU A 227 -12.34 15.71 10.25
CA LEU A 227 -11.81 16.61 9.22
C LEU A 227 -12.62 17.89 9.04
N GLY A 228 -13.58 18.18 9.93
CA GLY A 228 -14.40 19.40 9.90
C GLY A 228 -15.64 19.33 9.00
N GLY A 229 -16.00 18.14 8.48
CA GLY A 229 -17.15 17.95 7.61
C GLY A 229 -18.50 18.27 8.26
N SER A 230 -18.60 18.21 9.60
CA SER A 230 -19.84 18.49 10.33
C SER A 230 -20.23 19.98 10.35
N GLU A 231 -19.37 20.87 9.85
CA GLU A 231 -19.62 22.32 9.83
C GLU A 231 -20.70 22.72 8.81
N SER A 232 -20.67 22.15 7.59
CA SER A 232 -21.65 22.41 6.53
C SER A 232 -21.56 21.40 5.38
N LEU A 233 -22.59 21.31 4.54
CA LEU A 233 -22.54 20.53 3.29
C LEU A 233 -21.45 21.02 2.31
N GLU A 234 -21.02 22.28 2.40
CA GLU A 234 -19.91 22.80 1.60
C GLU A 234 -18.59 22.20 2.05
N LYS A 235 -18.39 22.03 3.37
CA LYS A 235 -17.23 21.32 3.93
C LYS A 235 -17.27 19.83 3.60
N VAL A 236 -18.45 19.21 3.60
CA VAL A 236 -18.63 17.83 3.09
C VAL A 236 -18.21 17.74 1.64
N ARG A 237 -18.70 18.64 0.79
CA ARG A 237 -18.35 18.67 -0.63
C ARG A 237 -16.84 18.85 -0.83
N ALA A 238 -16.20 19.75 -0.09
CA ALA A 238 -14.75 19.93 -0.16
C ALA A 238 -13.97 18.65 0.22
N LEU A 239 -14.46 17.89 1.19
CA LEU A 239 -13.89 16.57 1.50
C LEU A 239 -14.14 15.57 0.36
N LYS A 240 -15.31 15.56 -0.28
CA LYS A 240 -15.56 14.70 -1.46
C LYS A 240 -14.69 15.09 -2.64
N ASP A 241 -14.50 16.39 -2.87
CA ASP A 241 -13.56 16.93 -3.87
C ASP A 241 -12.14 16.44 -3.58
N PHE A 242 -11.69 16.52 -2.32
CA PHE A 242 -10.38 16.00 -1.90
C PHE A 242 -10.23 14.51 -2.23
N PHE A 243 -11.15 13.65 -1.81
CA PHE A 243 -11.08 12.21 -2.11
C PHE A 243 -11.10 11.92 -3.63
N TYR A 244 -11.95 12.62 -4.38
CA TYR A 244 -12.04 12.45 -5.84
C TYR A 244 -10.78 12.92 -6.57
N GLU A 245 -10.21 14.08 -6.20
CA GLU A 245 -8.92 14.55 -6.72
C GLU A 245 -7.80 13.55 -6.41
N HIS A 246 -7.87 12.86 -5.27
CA HIS A 246 -6.89 11.83 -4.93
C HIS A 246 -7.17 10.46 -5.57
N ARG A 247 -8.28 10.30 -6.30
CA ARG A 247 -8.71 9.01 -6.86
C ARG A 247 -8.88 7.90 -5.82
N LEU A 248 -9.21 8.29 -4.59
CA LEU A 248 -9.42 7.37 -3.48
C LEU A 248 -10.89 7.41 -3.07
N VAL A 249 -11.48 6.23 -2.85
CA VAL A 249 -12.91 6.10 -2.52
C VAL A 249 -13.11 6.10 -1.00
N PRO A 250 -13.81 7.10 -0.41
CA PRO A 250 -14.06 7.10 1.02
C PRO A 250 -15.06 6.00 1.38
N GLY A 251 -14.88 5.35 2.53
CA GLY A 251 -15.83 4.32 2.99
C GLY A 251 -17.28 4.81 3.08
N SER A 252 -17.46 6.07 3.49
CA SER A 252 -18.77 6.70 3.69
C SER A 252 -19.10 7.71 2.58
N VAL A 253 -19.27 7.23 1.33
CA VAL A 253 -19.49 8.07 0.14
C VAL A 253 -20.61 9.09 0.30
N ALA A 254 -21.76 8.73 0.89
CA ALA A 254 -22.91 9.62 1.04
C ALA A 254 -22.99 10.36 2.39
N TRP A 255 -21.97 10.24 3.25
CA TRP A 255 -21.94 10.93 4.55
C TRP A 255 -22.25 12.43 4.41
N PRO A 256 -23.06 13.03 5.31
CA PRO A 256 -23.55 12.51 6.59
C PRO A 256 -24.79 11.59 6.51
N ALA A 257 -25.22 11.20 5.32
CA ALA A 257 -26.34 10.28 5.14
C ALA A 257 -25.91 8.85 4.79
N GLY A 258 -26.70 7.86 5.18
CA GLY A 258 -26.54 6.47 4.78
C GLY A 258 -27.89 5.75 4.66
N LEU A 259 -27.86 4.45 4.35
CA LEU A 259 -29.08 3.62 4.32
C LEU A 259 -29.36 2.93 5.67
N ASN A 260 -28.43 3.01 6.63
CA ASN A 260 -28.47 2.17 7.84
C ASN A 260 -27.89 2.82 9.11
N TYR A 261 -27.70 4.15 9.16
CA TYR A 261 -27.26 4.87 10.36
C TYR A 261 -27.93 6.24 10.52
N ASN A 262 -27.79 6.86 11.70
CA ASN A 262 -28.43 8.12 12.03
C ASN A 262 -28.05 9.26 11.07
N GLY A 263 -29.06 9.96 10.54
CA GLY A 263 -28.89 10.99 9.50
C GLY A 263 -29.09 10.48 8.07
N GLY A 264 -29.35 9.18 7.91
CA GLY A 264 -29.72 8.53 6.65
C GLY A 264 -31.21 8.54 6.33
N ILE A 265 -31.60 7.78 5.28
CA ILE A 265 -33.00 7.54 4.94
C ILE A 265 -33.65 6.60 5.96
N GLU A 266 -34.83 6.92 6.46
CA GLU A 266 -35.49 6.13 7.51
C GLU A 266 -36.08 4.84 6.94
N TYR A 267 -35.76 3.69 7.53
CA TYR A 267 -36.42 2.42 7.23
C TYR A 267 -37.62 2.21 8.16
N ASP A 268 -38.82 2.17 7.59
CA ASP A 268 -40.04 1.88 8.33
C ASP A 268 -40.29 0.37 8.40
N CYS A 269 -40.09 -0.20 9.59
CA CYS A 269 -40.35 -1.62 9.87
C CYS A 269 -41.82 -2.05 9.62
N ALA A 270 -42.80 -1.15 9.73
CA ALA A 270 -44.20 -1.49 9.55
C ALA A 270 -44.55 -1.67 8.07
N THR A 271 -44.00 -0.82 7.20
CA THR A 271 -44.24 -0.88 5.75
C THR A 271 -43.18 -1.66 4.98
N GLY A 272 -41.99 -1.85 5.56
CA GLY A 272 -40.84 -2.46 4.90
C GLY A 272 -40.25 -1.58 3.79
N SER A 273 -40.31 -0.26 3.96
CA SER A 273 -39.90 0.70 2.93
C SER A 273 -39.05 1.82 3.50
N PHE A 274 -38.24 2.44 2.64
CA PHE A 274 -37.49 3.63 2.99
C PHE A 274 -38.33 4.90 2.79
N LEU A 275 -38.25 5.82 3.75
CA LEU A 275 -38.95 7.09 3.75
C LEU A 275 -37.98 8.21 3.33
N GLU A 276 -38.14 8.72 2.11
CA GLU A 276 -37.37 9.86 1.61
C GLU A 276 -37.94 11.17 2.20
N GLU A 277 -37.07 11.96 2.83
CA GLU A 277 -37.42 13.31 3.29
C GLU A 277 -36.88 14.38 2.33
N ASN A 278 -37.64 15.47 2.16
CA ASN A 278 -37.14 16.64 1.44
C ASN A 278 -36.18 17.45 2.31
N ASN A 279 -35.00 16.89 2.57
CA ASN A 279 -33.94 17.41 3.41
C ASN A 279 -32.60 17.32 2.65
N PRO A 280 -31.83 18.41 2.51
CA PRO A 280 -30.52 18.38 1.83
C PRO A 280 -29.51 17.39 2.42
N TYR A 281 -29.69 16.98 3.68
CA TYR A 281 -28.87 15.98 4.36
C TYR A 281 -29.42 14.56 4.20
N ASP A 282 -30.52 14.35 3.50
CA ASP A 282 -31.10 13.02 3.30
C ASP A 282 -30.32 12.23 2.23
N PHE A 283 -30.28 10.90 2.38
CA PHE A 283 -29.57 10.04 1.44
C PHE A 283 -30.17 10.10 0.03
N SER A 284 -31.48 10.35 -0.12
CA SER A 284 -32.12 10.55 -1.43
C SER A 284 -31.57 11.76 -2.19
N GLN A 285 -30.93 12.72 -1.50
CA GLN A 285 -30.27 13.88 -2.09
C GLN A 285 -28.75 13.65 -2.24
N LEU A 286 -28.08 13.18 -1.18
CA LEU A 286 -26.63 13.01 -1.18
C LEU A 286 -26.14 11.80 -1.97
N GLY A 287 -26.96 10.74 -2.05
CA GLY A 287 -26.68 9.56 -2.86
C GLY A 287 -26.50 9.92 -4.33
N PRO A 288 -27.51 10.48 -5.03
CA PRO A 288 -27.34 10.93 -6.42
C PRO A 288 -26.20 11.92 -6.63
N ALA A 289 -25.95 12.82 -5.66
CA ALA A 289 -24.88 13.80 -5.76
C ALA A 289 -23.48 13.14 -5.81
N TYR A 290 -23.19 12.20 -4.91
CA TYR A 290 -21.84 11.65 -4.75
C TYR A 290 -21.65 10.24 -5.35
N ILE A 291 -22.70 9.43 -5.45
CA ILE A 291 -22.65 8.12 -6.10
C ILE A 291 -22.75 8.26 -7.62
N ASP A 292 -23.58 9.17 -8.13
CA ASP A 292 -23.74 9.39 -9.58
C ASP A 292 -23.02 10.65 -10.08
N GLY A 293 -22.59 11.54 -9.19
CA GLY A 293 -21.95 12.80 -9.56
C GLY A 293 -22.94 13.88 -9.99
N ALA A 294 -24.24 13.73 -9.72
CA ALA A 294 -25.26 14.68 -10.15
C ALA A 294 -25.06 16.06 -9.51
N GLY A 295 -24.87 17.10 -10.32
CA GLY A 295 -24.57 18.45 -9.81
C GLY A 295 -23.17 18.62 -9.21
N TRP A 296 -22.31 17.61 -9.38
CA TRP A 296 -20.94 17.58 -8.90
C TRP A 296 -19.95 17.35 -10.04
N ASN A 297 -19.41 16.13 -10.20
CA ASN A 297 -18.39 15.78 -11.19
C ASN A 297 -18.92 14.98 -12.39
N GLY A 298 -20.22 14.65 -12.40
CA GLY A 298 -20.90 13.92 -13.48
C GLY A 298 -20.66 12.40 -13.54
N VAL A 299 -19.83 11.84 -12.65
CA VAL A 299 -19.51 10.39 -12.64
C VAL A 299 -19.67 9.72 -11.27
N GLY A 300 -19.53 10.50 -10.19
CA GLY A 300 -19.58 10.02 -8.81
C GLY A 300 -18.45 9.04 -8.46
N PHE A 301 -18.57 8.39 -7.30
CA PHE A 301 -17.68 7.31 -6.88
C PHE A 301 -18.09 5.96 -7.47
N PRO A 302 -17.12 5.05 -7.76
CA PRO A 302 -17.37 3.78 -8.45
C PRO A 302 -18.15 2.77 -7.59
N SER A 303 -18.01 2.82 -6.27
CA SER A 303 -18.73 1.98 -5.31
C SER A 303 -19.09 2.75 -4.05
N PHE A 304 -19.95 2.17 -3.22
CA PHE A 304 -20.23 2.68 -1.88
C PHE A 304 -20.70 1.58 -0.92
N GLN A 305 -20.29 1.68 0.35
CA GLN A 305 -20.77 0.81 1.40
C GLN A 305 -22.18 1.25 1.85
N ILE A 306 -23.16 0.36 1.71
CA ILE A 306 -24.55 0.58 2.11
C ILE A 306 -24.74 0.39 3.60
N MET A 307 -24.12 -0.68 4.12
CA MET A 307 -24.25 -1.15 5.48
C MET A 307 -22.97 -1.91 5.86
N GLN A 308 -22.66 -1.93 7.15
CA GLN A 308 -21.62 -2.76 7.73
C GLN A 308 -22.18 -3.66 8.81
N PHE A 309 -21.47 -4.76 9.04
CA PHE A 309 -21.64 -5.66 10.17
C PHE A 309 -21.57 -4.91 11.53
N VAL A 310 -22.03 -5.58 12.59
CA VAL A 310 -22.01 -5.03 13.96
C VAL A 310 -20.73 -5.41 14.71
N ASP A 311 -20.43 -6.71 14.80
CA ASP A 311 -19.19 -7.25 15.37
C ASP A 311 -18.85 -8.61 14.73
N ASN A 312 -17.63 -9.10 14.93
CA ASN A 312 -17.11 -10.31 14.26
C ASN A 312 -17.91 -11.57 14.62
N VAL A 313 -18.44 -11.68 15.85
CA VAL A 313 -19.13 -12.89 16.34
C VAL A 313 -20.61 -12.84 16.00
N ARG A 314 -21.22 -11.66 16.03
CA ARG A 314 -22.64 -11.43 15.80
C ARG A 314 -22.80 -10.29 14.79
N PRO A 315 -22.66 -10.57 13.49
CA PRO A 315 -22.58 -9.53 12.46
C PRO A 315 -23.85 -8.69 12.26
N ARG A 316 -24.95 -9.01 12.93
CA ARG A 316 -26.24 -8.32 12.85
C ARG A 316 -26.72 -7.91 14.25
N PRO A 317 -27.46 -6.79 14.38
CA PRO A 317 -27.81 -6.22 15.68
C PRO A 317 -28.62 -7.17 16.56
N GLN A 318 -28.47 -7.07 17.88
CA GLN A 318 -29.19 -7.94 18.81
C GLN A 318 -30.72 -7.86 18.65
N THR A 319 -31.25 -6.67 18.34
CA THR A 319 -32.66 -6.45 18.06
C THR A 319 -32.84 -5.71 16.73
N PHE A 320 -33.88 -6.08 15.98
CA PHE A 320 -34.26 -5.41 14.73
C PHE A 320 -35.78 -5.47 14.54
N CYS A 321 -36.43 -4.33 14.24
CA CYS A 321 -37.88 -4.22 14.11
C CYS A 321 -38.69 -4.89 15.24
N GLY A 322 -38.20 -4.75 16.48
CA GLY A 322 -38.82 -5.34 17.67
C GLY A 322 -38.68 -6.87 17.79
N LYS A 323 -37.87 -7.50 16.94
CA LYS A 323 -37.51 -8.93 17.04
C LYS A 323 -36.13 -9.07 17.65
N ASP A 324 -35.96 -10.05 18.53
CA ASP A 324 -34.67 -10.42 19.09
C ASP A 324 -34.01 -11.48 18.19
N ARG A 325 -32.72 -11.28 17.89
CA ARG A 325 -31.91 -12.20 17.11
C ARG A 325 -31.80 -13.56 17.79
N GLY A 326 -31.87 -13.62 19.12
CA GLY A 326 -31.55 -14.79 19.90
C GLY A 326 -30.09 -14.77 20.36
N GLN A 327 -29.60 -15.92 20.81
CA GLN A 327 -28.27 -16.02 21.42
C GLN A 327 -27.15 -16.11 20.38
N ASP A 328 -27.36 -16.91 19.33
CA ASP A 328 -26.37 -17.20 18.28
C ASP A 328 -26.46 -16.24 17.08
N ALA A 329 -25.47 -16.29 16.19
CA ALA A 329 -25.33 -15.47 14.98
C ALA A 329 -26.41 -15.70 13.90
N PHE A 330 -27.01 -16.89 13.86
CA PHE A 330 -27.95 -17.32 12.81
C PHE A 330 -29.30 -16.61 12.90
N GLY A 331 -29.73 -16.24 14.10
CA GLY A 331 -30.96 -15.49 14.28
C GLY A 331 -32.21 -16.39 14.37
N THR A 332 -33.26 -15.90 15.03
CA THR A 332 -34.59 -16.54 15.02
C THR A 332 -35.27 -16.41 13.65
N PRO A 333 -36.20 -17.31 13.28
CA PRO A 333 -36.98 -17.19 12.04
C PRO A 333 -37.70 -15.84 11.91
N GLU A 334 -38.27 -15.32 13.00
CA GLU A 334 -38.97 -14.04 13.01
C GLU A 334 -38.00 -12.87 12.79
N TYR A 335 -36.83 -12.89 13.42
CA TYR A 335 -35.79 -11.89 13.19
C TYR A 335 -35.30 -11.91 11.74
N ASN A 336 -35.00 -13.10 11.23
CA ASN A 336 -34.51 -13.30 9.86
C ASN A 336 -35.54 -12.86 8.81
N ALA A 337 -36.83 -13.04 9.09
CA ALA A 337 -37.90 -12.54 8.23
C ALA A 337 -37.93 -11.00 8.17
N GLU A 338 -37.78 -10.30 9.30
CA GLU A 338 -37.71 -8.82 9.29
C GLU A 338 -36.42 -8.32 8.64
N TRP A 339 -35.28 -8.96 8.93
CA TRP A 339 -34.00 -8.61 8.28
C TRP A 339 -34.08 -8.78 6.76
N SER A 340 -34.72 -9.86 6.28
CA SER A 340 -34.92 -10.09 4.85
C SER A 340 -35.77 -9.00 4.18
N LYS A 341 -36.74 -8.39 4.89
CA LYS A 341 -37.50 -7.25 4.36
C LYS A 341 -36.63 -6.02 4.17
N LEU A 342 -35.72 -5.74 5.10
CA LEU A 342 -34.75 -4.65 4.95
C LEU A 342 -33.86 -4.87 3.73
N LEU A 343 -33.31 -6.08 3.59
CA LEU A 343 -32.45 -6.40 2.44
C LEU A 343 -33.22 -6.27 1.12
N ALA A 344 -34.46 -6.75 1.05
CA ALA A 344 -35.30 -6.58 -0.14
C ALA A 344 -35.61 -5.10 -0.44
N ALA A 345 -35.80 -4.26 0.59
CA ALA A 345 -35.97 -2.82 0.40
C ALA A 345 -34.70 -2.14 -0.13
N ILE A 346 -33.51 -2.55 0.36
CA ILE A 346 -32.21 -2.10 -0.15
C ILE A 346 -32.07 -2.50 -1.62
N ASP A 347 -32.35 -3.76 -1.96
CA ASP A 347 -32.28 -4.26 -3.34
C ASP A 347 -33.16 -3.45 -4.29
N ALA A 348 -34.43 -3.25 -3.90
CA ALA A 348 -35.37 -2.47 -4.67
C ALA A 348 -34.92 -1.01 -4.84
N TYR A 349 -34.31 -0.42 -3.81
CA TYR A 349 -33.76 0.94 -3.88
C TYR A 349 -32.57 1.01 -4.86
N LEU A 350 -31.63 0.06 -4.79
CA LEU A 350 -30.50 -0.03 -5.71
C LEU A 350 -30.98 -0.19 -7.15
N VAL A 351 -31.95 -1.07 -7.39
CA VAL A 351 -32.52 -1.28 -8.73
C VAL A 351 -33.20 -0.04 -9.25
N ALA A 352 -33.97 0.67 -8.41
CA ALA A 352 -34.65 1.90 -8.79
C ALA A 352 -33.68 3.04 -9.15
N LYS A 353 -32.49 3.08 -8.51
CA LYS A 353 -31.46 4.10 -8.79
C LYS A 353 -30.42 3.67 -9.83
N GLY A 354 -30.36 2.39 -10.20
CA GLY A 354 -29.34 1.86 -11.12
C GLY A 354 -27.98 1.63 -10.44
N TRP A 355 -27.97 1.28 -9.16
CA TRP A 355 -26.76 1.14 -8.33
C TRP A 355 -26.37 -0.30 -8.01
N GLN A 356 -26.93 -1.30 -8.71
CA GLN A 356 -26.66 -2.72 -8.49
C GLN A 356 -25.15 -3.06 -8.57
N ASP A 357 -24.43 -2.40 -9.48
CA ASP A 357 -22.99 -2.63 -9.66
C ASP A 357 -22.12 -1.82 -8.67
N LYS A 358 -22.71 -0.87 -7.92
CA LYS A 358 -21.97 0.07 -7.05
C LYS A 358 -22.11 -0.24 -5.56
N GLY A 359 -23.33 -0.52 -5.11
CA GLY A 359 -23.64 -0.61 -3.69
C GLY A 359 -23.37 -2.00 -3.10
N TYR A 360 -22.65 -2.05 -1.99
CA TYR A 360 -22.35 -3.32 -1.30
C TYR A 360 -22.67 -3.29 0.20
N TYR A 361 -23.02 -4.45 0.75
CA TYR A 361 -23.14 -4.70 2.18
C TYR A 361 -21.87 -5.40 2.68
N TYR A 362 -21.14 -4.77 3.60
CA TYR A 362 -20.04 -5.41 4.32
C TYR A 362 -20.58 -6.32 5.42
N VAL A 363 -20.70 -7.61 5.10
CA VAL A 363 -21.52 -8.60 5.82
C VAL A 363 -20.89 -9.09 7.11
N GLN A 364 -19.58 -9.36 7.08
CA GLN A 364 -18.84 -9.96 8.19
C GLN A 364 -17.35 -9.63 8.06
N ASN A 365 -16.70 -9.38 9.19
CA ASN A 365 -15.27 -9.13 9.29
C ASN A 365 -14.56 -10.36 9.83
N GLU A 366 -13.51 -10.80 9.14
CA GLU A 366 -12.52 -11.80 9.56
C GLU A 366 -13.14 -13.07 10.17
N PRO A 367 -13.92 -13.88 9.42
CA PRO A 367 -14.29 -15.21 9.88
C PRO A 367 -13.04 -16.09 10.11
N GLN A 368 -12.74 -16.45 11.36
CA GLN A 368 -11.44 -17.08 11.72
C GLN A 368 -11.50 -18.61 11.84
N GLY A 369 -12.65 -19.25 11.65
CA GLY A 369 -12.75 -20.70 11.75
C GLY A 369 -14.11 -21.30 11.39
N PRO A 370 -14.29 -22.63 11.58
CA PRO A 370 -15.45 -23.36 11.08
C PRO A 370 -16.81 -22.82 11.53
N GLU A 371 -16.91 -22.30 12.76
CA GLU A 371 -18.14 -21.69 13.26
C GLU A 371 -18.46 -20.38 12.51
N ASP A 372 -17.46 -19.53 12.29
CA ASP A 372 -17.61 -18.28 11.55
C ASP A 372 -17.89 -18.53 10.06
N TYR A 373 -17.29 -19.57 9.47
CA TYR A 373 -17.56 -19.97 8.07
C TYR A 373 -19.01 -20.44 7.88
N ALA A 374 -19.57 -21.15 8.86
CA ALA A 374 -20.98 -21.52 8.84
C ALA A 374 -21.89 -20.29 8.93
N VAL A 375 -21.51 -19.28 9.71
CA VAL A 375 -22.21 -17.99 9.77
C VAL A 375 -22.11 -17.24 8.44
N ALA A 376 -20.92 -17.16 7.83
CA ALA A 376 -20.70 -16.54 6.53
C ALA A 376 -21.60 -17.15 5.45
N ALA A 377 -21.62 -18.49 5.35
CA ALA A 377 -22.48 -19.20 4.41
C ALA A 377 -23.97 -18.90 4.64
N PHE A 378 -24.42 -18.90 5.91
CA PHE A 378 -25.80 -18.55 6.26
C PHE A 378 -26.16 -17.10 5.87
N LEU A 379 -25.26 -16.15 6.13
CA LEU A 379 -25.50 -14.73 5.82
C LEU A 379 -25.54 -14.49 4.31
N ALA A 380 -24.66 -15.13 3.54
CA ALA A 380 -24.67 -15.07 2.08
C ALA A 380 -25.99 -15.61 1.50
N GLU A 381 -26.47 -16.76 2.00
CA GLU A 381 -27.77 -17.34 1.60
C GLU A 381 -28.94 -16.42 1.92
N LEU A 382 -29.01 -15.95 3.17
CA LEU A 382 -30.09 -15.07 3.62
C LEU A 382 -30.14 -13.80 2.77
N ALA A 383 -28.98 -13.20 2.52
CA ALA A 383 -28.88 -11.95 1.80
C ALA A 383 -29.17 -12.10 0.31
N LYS A 384 -28.52 -13.04 -0.40
CA LYS A 384 -28.76 -13.22 -1.85
C LYS A 384 -30.18 -13.68 -2.17
N LYS A 385 -30.84 -14.42 -1.26
CA LYS A 385 -32.26 -14.78 -1.41
C LYS A 385 -33.20 -13.58 -1.29
N ALA A 386 -32.90 -12.63 -0.40
CA ALA A 386 -33.72 -11.45 -0.16
C ALA A 386 -33.39 -10.29 -1.12
N ALA A 387 -32.13 -10.18 -1.53
CA ALA A 387 -31.54 -9.06 -2.25
C ALA A 387 -30.54 -9.56 -3.32
N PRO A 388 -31.03 -10.11 -4.45
CA PRO A 388 -30.19 -10.74 -5.46
C PRO A 388 -29.25 -9.79 -6.20
N ASN A 389 -29.55 -8.48 -6.24
CA ASN A 389 -28.75 -7.45 -6.88
C ASN A 389 -27.81 -6.72 -5.91
N LEU A 390 -27.94 -6.95 -4.60
CA LEU A 390 -27.03 -6.39 -3.60
C LEU A 390 -25.70 -7.15 -3.63
N ARG A 391 -24.60 -6.40 -3.80
CA ARG A 391 -23.26 -6.95 -3.67
C ARG A 391 -22.93 -7.22 -2.20
N LEU A 392 -22.33 -8.36 -1.90
CA LEU A 392 -21.90 -8.74 -0.57
C LEU A 392 -20.37 -8.68 -0.48
N ALA A 393 -19.89 -7.94 0.51
CA ALA A 393 -18.49 -7.86 0.86
C ALA A 393 -18.19 -8.63 2.15
N ILE A 394 -17.02 -9.28 2.20
CA ILE A 394 -16.48 -9.94 3.39
C ILE A 394 -15.01 -9.55 3.53
N SER A 395 -14.55 -9.32 4.77
CA SER A 395 -13.13 -9.04 5.04
C SER A 395 -12.45 -10.34 5.41
N GLU A 396 -11.99 -11.01 4.38
CA GLU A 396 -11.20 -12.24 4.39
C GLU A 396 -10.67 -12.41 2.96
N GLU A 397 -9.49 -13.02 2.80
CA GLU A 397 -9.08 -13.51 1.50
C GLU A 397 -10.06 -14.58 0.99
N PRO A 398 -10.20 -14.73 -0.34
CA PRO A 398 -10.99 -15.83 -0.86
C PRO A 398 -10.46 -17.16 -0.32
N LYS A 399 -11.35 -17.97 0.28
CA LYS A 399 -11.06 -19.29 0.83
C LYS A 399 -12.10 -20.33 0.40
N PRO A 400 -11.71 -21.58 0.07
CA PRO A 400 -12.66 -22.67 -0.19
C PRO A 400 -13.64 -22.88 0.98
N GLU A 401 -13.17 -22.76 2.21
CA GLU A 401 -13.94 -22.98 3.44
C GLU A 401 -15.13 -22.02 3.57
N ILE A 402 -15.06 -20.85 2.92
CA ILE A 402 -16.13 -19.85 2.90
C ILE A 402 -16.90 -19.94 1.60
N ALA A 403 -16.19 -19.85 0.47
CA ALA A 403 -16.80 -19.70 -0.84
C ALA A 403 -17.47 -20.99 -1.36
N GLU A 404 -17.08 -22.14 -0.82
CA GLU A 404 -17.57 -23.48 -1.17
C GLU A 404 -18.10 -24.24 0.06
N HIS A 405 -18.40 -23.52 1.15
CA HIS A 405 -18.89 -24.10 2.38
C HIS A 405 -20.12 -24.99 2.12
N ALA A 406 -20.20 -26.19 2.70
CA ALA A 406 -21.23 -27.18 2.36
C ALA A 406 -22.69 -26.72 2.62
N SER A 407 -22.88 -25.70 3.47
CA SER A 407 -24.20 -25.10 3.75
C SER A 407 -24.58 -23.96 2.79
N ILE A 408 -23.66 -23.52 1.93
CA ILE A 408 -23.95 -22.52 0.89
C ILE A 408 -24.63 -23.23 -0.28
N GLY A 409 -25.80 -22.76 -0.66
CA GLY A 409 -26.59 -23.23 -1.78
C GLY A 409 -26.34 -22.40 -3.04
N SER A 410 -26.95 -21.22 -3.12
CA SER A 410 -26.83 -20.28 -4.26
C SER A 410 -26.28 -18.90 -3.88
N GLY A 411 -26.12 -18.64 -2.59
CA GLY A 411 -25.46 -17.48 -2.03
C GLY A 411 -23.98 -17.47 -2.38
N HIS A 412 -23.42 -16.28 -2.43
CA HIS A 412 -22.01 -16.03 -2.75
C HIS A 412 -21.64 -14.62 -2.30
N TYR A 413 -20.34 -14.36 -2.22
CA TYR A 413 -19.79 -13.02 -2.02
C TYR A 413 -19.32 -12.45 -3.35
N ASP A 414 -19.54 -11.15 -3.56
CA ASP A 414 -19.15 -10.45 -4.78
C ASP A 414 -17.82 -9.72 -4.61
N LEU A 415 -17.43 -9.44 -3.35
CA LEU A 415 -16.27 -8.65 -2.99
C LEU A 415 -15.54 -9.25 -1.78
N TRP A 416 -14.27 -9.56 -1.95
CA TRP A 416 -13.37 -10.01 -0.88
C TRP A 416 -12.40 -8.89 -0.55
N TRP A 417 -12.22 -8.59 0.74
CA TRP A 417 -11.13 -7.74 1.21
C TRP A 417 -10.08 -8.66 1.82
N ALA A 418 -9.10 -9.03 1.00
CA ALA A 418 -8.05 -9.96 1.35
C ALA A 418 -6.97 -9.26 2.18
N ASP A 419 -6.59 -9.86 3.30
CA ASP A 419 -5.33 -9.54 3.97
C ASP A 419 -4.19 -9.83 2.97
N LEU A 420 -3.29 -8.85 2.75
CA LEU A 420 -2.21 -8.96 1.79
C LEU A 420 -1.29 -10.15 2.12
N SER A 421 -0.97 -10.34 3.40
CA SER A 421 -0.04 -11.38 3.85
C SER A 421 -0.59 -12.80 3.73
N HIS A 422 -1.92 -12.94 3.72
CA HIS A 422 -2.61 -14.22 3.56
C HIS A 422 -3.20 -14.42 2.16
N PHE A 423 -2.97 -13.47 1.24
CA PHE A 423 -3.46 -13.52 -0.13
C PHE A 423 -2.88 -14.72 -0.90
N ASP A 424 -3.75 -15.65 -1.33
CA ASP A 424 -3.42 -16.70 -2.30
C ASP A 424 -3.79 -16.25 -3.72
N PRO A 425 -2.81 -15.94 -4.59
CA PRO A 425 -3.09 -15.51 -5.96
C PRO A 425 -3.79 -16.57 -6.81
N ALA A 426 -3.51 -17.85 -6.59
CA ALA A 426 -4.04 -18.93 -7.42
C ALA A 426 -5.53 -19.15 -7.16
N TYR A 427 -5.91 -19.18 -5.88
CA TYR A 427 -7.32 -19.31 -5.52
C TYR A 427 -8.10 -18.02 -5.80
N ALA A 428 -7.51 -16.84 -5.54
CA ALA A 428 -8.11 -15.56 -5.91
C ALA A 428 -8.42 -15.47 -7.42
N LYS A 429 -7.50 -15.92 -8.28
CA LYS A 429 -7.71 -16.01 -9.74
C LYS A 429 -8.91 -16.89 -10.09
N THR A 430 -9.11 -17.99 -9.38
CA THR A 430 -10.27 -18.88 -9.59
C THR A 430 -11.58 -18.16 -9.27
N ARG A 431 -11.62 -17.38 -8.19
CA ARG A 431 -12.78 -16.57 -7.81
C ARG A 431 -13.05 -15.42 -8.76
N GLN A 432 -12.00 -14.70 -9.17
CA GLN A 432 -12.09 -13.64 -10.18
C GLN A 432 -12.66 -14.14 -11.51
N ALA A 433 -12.33 -15.38 -11.92
CA ALA A 433 -12.89 -16.00 -13.11
C ALA A 433 -14.41 -16.27 -13.03
N LEU A 434 -14.97 -16.34 -11.81
CA LEU A 434 -16.41 -16.45 -11.55
C LEU A 434 -17.12 -15.09 -11.51
N GLY A 435 -16.39 -13.98 -11.66
CA GLY A 435 -16.92 -12.61 -11.62
C GLY A 435 -16.83 -11.94 -10.26
N GLU A 436 -16.24 -12.59 -9.26
CA GLU A 436 -16.00 -12.01 -7.94
C GLU A 436 -14.84 -11.00 -8.00
N THR A 437 -14.88 -9.99 -7.13
CA THR A 437 -13.84 -8.96 -7.04
C THR A 437 -13.00 -9.18 -5.78
N VAL A 438 -11.70 -8.93 -5.88
CA VAL A 438 -10.78 -8.96 -4.73
C VAL A 438 -10.15 -7.59 -4.58
N TRP A 439 -10.19 -7.06 -3.36
CA TRP A 439 -9.44 -5.90 -2.88
C TRP A 439 -8.38 -6.37 -1.89
N TRP A 440 -7.31 -5.59 -1.72
CA TRP A 440 -6.41 -5.78 -0.59
C TRP A 440 -6.78 -4.88 0.57
N TYR A 441 -6.67 -5.42 1.77
CA TYR A 441 -6.88 -4.75 3.03
C TYR A 441 -5.57 -4.72 3.79
N PHE A 442 -5.03 -3.53 3.99
CA PHE A 442 -3.72 -3.36 4.63
C PHE A 442 -3.86 -3.34 6.14
N LEU A 443 -3.01 -4.12 6.80
CA LEU A 443 -2.97 -4.25 8.25
C LEU A 443 -1.56 -4.00 8.78
N TYR A 444 -1.47 -3.67 10.06
CA TYR A 444 -0.19 -3.60 10.76
C TYR A 444 0.54 -4.96 10.82
N GLY A 445 -0.18 -6.05 10.54
CA GLY A 445 0.34 -7.42 10.43
C GLY A 445 0.99 -7.72 9.08
N ASP A 446 0.86 -6.84 8.08
CA ASP A 446 1.55 -6.95 6.80
C ASP A 446 3.03 -6.60 6.95
N LEU A 447 3.76 -7.54 7.55
CA LEU A 447 5.17 -7.40 7.82
C LEU A 447 6.00 -7.66 6.56
N PRO A 448 7.24 -7.14 6.51
CA PRO A 448 8.19 -7.47 5.46
C PRO A 448 8.29 -8.99 5.24
N PRO A 449 8.51 -9.45 4.01
CA PRO A 449 8.94 -8.69 2.84
C PRO A 449 7.80 -8.07 2.01
N HIS A 450 6.56 -8.11 2.47
CA HIS A 450 5.45 -7.41 1.80
C HIS A 450 5.68 -5.90 1.80
N PHE A 451 5.18 -5.21 0.77
CA PHE A 451 5.03 -3.75 0.82
C PHE A 451 3.93 -3.40 1.82
N ASN A 452 4.10 -2.32 2.58
CA ASN A 452 3.06 -1.82 3.47
C ASN A 452 2.83 -0.31 3.29
N PRO A 453 1.76 0.12 2.59
CA PRO A 453 1.51 1.52 2.29
C PRO A 453 1.16 2.37 3.53
N ILE A 454 0.85 1.74 4.67
CA ILE A 454 0.39 2.44 5.87
C ILE A 454 1.53 2.81 6.82
N THR A 455 2.73 2.25 6.65
CA THR A 455 3.82 2.43 7.61
C THR A 455 4.64 3.68 7.34
N ILE A 456 4.75 4.57 8.33
CA ILE A 456 5.44 5.87 8.22
C ILE A 456 6.93 5.70 7.96
N ASP A 457 7.58 4.76 8.61
CA ASP A 457 9.02 4.54 8.52
C ASP A 457 9.40 3.51 7.44
N HIS A 458 8.50 3.13 6.55
CA HIS A 458 8.87 2.38 5.34
C HIS A 458 9.23 3.30 4.17
N PRO A 459 10.05 2.85 3.20
CA PRO A 459 10.27 3.57 1.95
C PRO A 459 8.96 3.92 1.22
N GLY A 460 8.84 5.14 0.67
CA GLY A 460 7.61 5.58 0.01
C GLY A 460 7.25 4.76 -1.24
N ILE A 461 8.24 4.12 -1.88
CA ILE A 461 7.99 3.23 -3.02
C ILE A 461 7.02 2.09 -2.70
N GLU A 462 6.99 1.59 -1.45
CA GLU A 462 6.05 0.54 -1.03
C GLU A 462 4.59 0.98 -1.18
N THR A 463 4.31 2.28 -1.03
CA THR A 463 2.97 2.83 -1.21
C THR A 463 2.54 2.88 -2.68
N ARG A 464 3.44 3.29 -3.58
CA ARG A 464 3.16 3.41 -5.02
C ARG A 464 3.16 2.05 -5.73
N ILE A 465 4.13 1.18 -5.41
CA ILE A 465 4.30 -0.15 -6.04
C ILE A 465 3.12 -1.09 -5.77
N ALA A 466 2.40 -0.89 -4.66
CA ALA A 466 1.20 -1.66 -4.32
C ALA A 466 0.17 -1.66 -5.47
N HIS A 467 0.03 -0.56 -6.21
CA HIS A 467 -0.91 -0.47 -7.34
C HIS A 467 -0.43 -1.21 -8.59
N TRP A 468 0.88 -1.28 -8.81
CA TRP A 468 1.48 -2.10 -9.87
C TRP A 468 1.31 -3.59 -9.56
N ALA A 469 1.50 -3.97 -8.29
CA ALA A 469 1.19 -5.31 -7.81
C ALA A 469 -0.32 -5.61 -7.95
N ALA A 470 -1.18 -4.67 -7.60
CA ALA A 470 -2.63 -4.79 -7.76
C ALA A 470 -3.01 -5.03 -9.23
N TRP A 471 -2.38 -4.34 -10.18
CA TRP A 471 -2.57 -4.60 -11.61
C TRP A 471 -2.22 -6.04 -11.98
N LYS A 472 -1.04 -6.53 -11.57
CA LYS A 472 -0.58 -7.90 -11.84
C LYS A 472 -1.58 -8.96 -11.37
N TYR A 473 -2.14 -8.78 -10.17
CA TYR A 473 -3.08 -9.74 -9.55
C TYR A 473 -4.55 -9.43 -9.80
N ARG A 474 -4.85 -8.43 -10.65
CA ARG A 474 -6.20 -7.94 -10.94
C ARG A 474 -7.00 -7.52 -9.70
N ILE A 475 -6.29 -7.04 -8.67
CA ILE A 475 -6.90 -6.43 -7.49
C ILE A 475 -7.53 -5.10 -7.93
N ARG A 476 -8.78 -4.89 -7.54
CA ARG A 476 -9.61 -3.78 -8.07
C ARG A 476 -9.75 -2.59 -7.15
N GLY A 477 -9.21 -2.69 -5.95
CA GLY A 477 -9.29 -1.62 -4.96
C GLY A 477 -8.54 -1.98 -3.69
N PHE A 478 -8.41 -0.98 -2.82
CA PHE A 478 -7.82 -1.12 -1.50
C PHE A 478 -8.81 -0.75 -0.40
N ALA A 479 -8.70 -1.42 0.74
CA ALA A 479 -9.45 -1.10 1.94
C ALA A 479 -8.50 -0.75 3.07
N TYR A 480 -8.92 0.16 3.95
CA TYR A 480 -8.21 0.46 5.18
C TYR A 480 -9.15 0.93 6.29
N TYR A 481 -8.92 0.45 7.51
CA TYR A 481 -9.88 0.54 8.60
C TYR A 481 -9.97 1.92 9.24
N SER A 482 -8.97 2.79 9.05
CA SER A 482 -9.01 4.16 9.57
C SER A 482 -7.95 5.03 8.92
N VAL A 483 -8.31 6.21 8.42
CA VAL A 483 -7.35 7.22 7.93
C VAL A 483 -7.17 8.41 8.88
N THR A 484 -7.98 8.52 9.94
CA THR A 484 -8.02 9.65 10.89
C THR A 484 -7.88 9.23 12.37
N GLY A 485 -7.37 8.03 12.62
CA GLY A 485 -7.23 7.43 13.96
C GLY A 485 -5.97 7.88 14.69
N TRP A 486 -5.78 9.19 14.85
CA TRP A 486 -4.52 9.84 15.27
C TRP A 486 -4.02 9.53 16.69
N GLY A 487 -4.83 8.87 17.53
CA GLY A 487 -4.57 8.79 18.96
C GLY A 487 -4.52 10.20 19.60
N SER A 488 -3.60 10.42 20.55
CA SER A 488 -3.48 11.71 21.24
C SER A 488 -2.54 12.69 20.55
N ASP A 489 -1.48 12.21 19.89
CA ASP A 489 -0.45 13.04 19.25
C ASP A 489 0.24 12.27 18.12
N PRO A 490 -0.25 12.37 16.87
CA PRO A 490 0.32 11.64 15.73
C PRO A 490 1.68 12.20 15.28
N TYR A 491 2.14 13.34 15.83
CA TYR A 491 3.40 13.96 15.45
C TYR A 491 4.56 13.51 16.34
N GLN A 492 4.31 13.36 17.65
CA GLN A 492 5.33 12.95 18.63
C GLN A 492 5.23 11.48 19.03
N ASN A 493 4.06 10.85 18.82
CA ASN A 493 3.82 9.44 19.10
C ASN A 493 2.91 8.83 18.01
N PRO A 494 3.44 8.66 16.78
CA PRO A 494 2.67 8.13 15.66
C PRO A 494 2.33 6.64 15.78
N ARG A 495 2.73 5.97 16.86
CA ARG A 495 2.46 4.56 17.11
C ARG A 495 1.19 4.43 17.97
N PRO A 496 0.07 3.94 17.43
CA PRO A 496 -1.15 3.76 18.20
C PRO A 496 -1.00 2.68 19.28
N GLN A 497 -1.89 2.68 20.27
CA GLN A 497 -1.88 1.65 21.30
C GLN A 497 -2.22 0.28 20.70
N GLY A 498 -1.37 -0.71 20.94
CA GLY A 498 -1.64 -2.11 20.59
C GLY A 498 -0.92 -2.63 19.33
N THR A 499 -0.25 -1.76 18.56
CA THR A 499 0.48 -2.19 17.36
C THR A 499 1.96 -1.80 17.42
N LYS A 500 2.77 -2.42 16.57
CA LYS A 500 4.20 -2.08 16.42
C LYS A 500 4.47 -1.04 15.35
N GLN A 501 3.48 -0.77 14.50
CA GLN A 501 3.63 0.01 13.27
C GLN A 501 3.39 1.51 13.50
N ASN A 502 4.38 2.33 13.19
CA ASN A 502 4.27 3.79 13.16
C ASN A 502 3.34 4.20 12.00
N GLY A 503 2.30 4.98 12.28
CA GLY A 503 1.34 5.44 11.27
C GLY A 503 0.10 4.59 11.13
N ASP A 504 0.04 3.45 11.80
CA ASP A 504 -1.16 2.61 11.79
C ASP A 504 -2.37 3.37 12.38
N GLY A 505 -3.52 3.21 11.74
CA GLY A 505 -4.77 3.89 12.04
C GLY A 505 -4.92 5.28 11.43
N PHE A 506 -3.90 5.86 10.77
CA PHE A 506 -4.03 7.16 10.10
C PHE A 506 -3.12 7.36 8.88
N LEU A 507 -3.67 8.02 7.85
CA LEU A 507 -2.95 8.45 6.65
C LEU A 507 -3.05 9.96 6.44
N LEU A 508 -4.01 10.62 7.09
CA LEU A 508 -4.13 12.07 7.12
C LEU A 508 -3.76 12.55 8.52
N TYR A 509 -3.39 13.82 8.65
CA TYR A 509 -3.09 14.45 9.94
C TYR A 509 -4.25 15.36 10.40
N PRO A 510 -4.30 15.72 11.70
CA PRO A 510 -5.26 16.70 12.19
C PRO A 510 -5.22 18.00 11.36
N PRO A 511 -6.38 18.55 10.95
CA PRO A 511 -6.42 19.81 10.21
C PRO A 511 -5.69 20.95 10.95
N GLU A 512 -4.95 21.76 10.20
CA GLU A 512 -4.25 22.94 10.70
C GLU A 512 -4.98 24.19 10.21
N ASP A 513 -5.46 25.03 11.14
CA ASP A 513 -6.27 26.23 10.84
C ASP A 513 -7.47 25.96 9.90
N GLY A 514 -8.07 24.76 10.01
CA GLY A 514 -9.20 24.33 9.19
C GLY A 514 -8.84 23.86 7.78
N ALA A 515 -7.55 23.80 7.44
CA ALA A 515 -7.02 23.21 6.22
C ALA A 515 -6.62 21.74 6.46
N LEU A 516 -6.85 20.89 5.47
CA LEU A 516 -6.44 19.48 5.51
C LEU A 516 -4.91 19.37 5.48
N VAL A 517 -4.37 18.48 6.31
CA VAL A 517 -2.95 18.12 6.29
C VAL A 517 -2.85 16.69 5.73
N SER A 518 -2.37 16.59 4.50
CA SER A 518 -2.13 15.31 3.80
C SER A 518 -0.87 14.63 4.35
N SER A 519 -0.49 13.48 3.79
CA SER A 519 0.79 12.83 4.05
C SER A 519 1.46 12.40 2.75
N ILE A 520 2.77 12.15 2.80
CA ILE A 520 3.52 11.52 1.70
C ILE A 520 2.84 10.20 1.30
N ARG A 521 2.45 9.36 2.27
CA ARG A 521 1.74 8.10 2.01
C ARG A 521 0.42 8.33 1.25
N TRP A 522 -0.37 9.32 1.65
CA TRP A 522 -1.64 9.62 0.98
C TRP A 522 -1.46 10.10 -0.46
N GLU A 523 -0.47 10.96 -0.71
CA GLU A 523 -0.14 11.40 -2.07
C GLU A 523 0.41 10.28 -2.94
N LEU A 524 1.21 9.36 -2.37
CA LEU A 524 1.73 8.20 -3.10
C LEU A 524 0.67 7.15 -3.40
N LEU A 525 -0.38 7.03 -2.56
CA LEU A 525 -1.58 6.25 -2.88
C LEU A 525 -2.30 6.84 -4.09
N ARG A 526 -2.45 8.17 -4.15
CA ARG A 526 -3.01 8.87 -5.33
C ARG A 526 -2.17 8.60 -6.57
N GLU A 527 -0.85 8.79 -6.50
CA GLU A 527 0.04 8.51 -7.64
C GLU A 527 -0.04 7.06 -8.12
N GLY A 528 -0.11 6.10 -7.20
CA GLY A 528 -0.29 4.70 -7.56
C GLY A 528 -1.65 4.42 -8.22
N ALA A 529 -2.73 5.06 -7.75
CA ALA A 529 -4.04 4.96 -8.40
C ALA A 529 -4.02 5.57 -9.82
N GLU A 530 -3.26 6.64 -10.03
CA GLU A 530 -3.03 7.21 -11.37
C GLU A 530 -2.17 6.29 -12.25
N ASP A 531 -1.13 5.64 -11.72
CA ASP A 531 -0.35 4.62 -12.45
C ASP A 531 -1.22 3.44 -12.89
N PHE A 532 -2.15 2.99 -12.04
CA PHE A 532 -3.10 1.94 -12.40
C PHE A 532 -3.97 2.36 -13.60
N GLU A 533 -4.34 3.63 -13.70
CA GLU A 533 -5.13 4.17 -14.82
C GLU A 533 -4.34 4.20 -16.13
N TYR A 534 -3.02 4.39 -16.07
CA TYR A 534 -2.16 4.26 -17.25
C TYR A 534 -2.18 2.83 -17.78
N LEU A 535 -2.03 1.84 -16.89
CA LEU A 535 -2.11 0.43 -17.24
C LEU A 535 -3.50 0.07 -17.77
N LEU A 536 -4.56 0.58 -17.13
CA LEU A 536 -5.95 0.38 -17.57
C LEU A 536 -6.16 0.94 -18.98
N ARG A 537 -5.65 2.15 -19.25
CA ARG A 537 -5.70 2.76 -20.57
C ARG A 537 -4.90 1.96 -21.60
N ALA A 538 -3.71 1.49 -21.23
CA ALA A 538 -2.87 0.67 -22.09
C ALA A 538 -3.56 -0.66 -22.46
N ALA A 539 -4.43 -1.17 -21.59
CA ALA A 539 -5.30 -2.32 -21.84
C ALA A 539 -6.63 -1.98 -22.56
N GLY A 540 -6.81 -0.75 -23.05
CA GLY A 540 -8.01 -0.32 -23.77
C GLY A 540 -9.14 0.22 -22.90
N GLY A 541 -8.86 0.58 -21.65
CA GLY A 541 -9.82 1.21 -20.73
C GLY A 541 -10.73 0.23 -20.00
N THR A 542 -10.52 -1.07 -20.16
CA THR A 542 -11.27 -2.14 -19.49
C THR A 542 -10.30 -3.08 -18.80
N MET A 543 -10.61 -3.48 -17.56
CA MET A 543 -9.73 -4.40 -16.84
C MET A 543 -9.64 -5.73 -17.60
N PRO A 544 -8.45 -6.16 -18.01
CA PRO A 544 -8.28 -7.47 -18.63
C PRO A 544 -8.51 -8.58 -17.60
N LYS A 545 -8.83 -9.78 -18.09
CA LYS A 545 -8.83 -10.99 -17.25
C LYS A 545 -7.44 -11.23 -16.66
N THR A 546 -7.38 -11.96 -15.55
CA THR A 546 -6.11 -12.44 -14.99
C THR A 546 -5.43 -13.36 -16.01
N PRO A 547 -4.24 -13.03 -16.51
CA PRO A 547 -3.61 -13.78 -17.57
C PRO A 547 -3.00 -15.09 -17.02
N GLU A 548 -2.76 -16.07 -17.89
CA GLU A 548 -1.86 -17.19 -17.55
C GLU A 548 -0.40 -16.74 -17.62
N GLU A 549 -0.07 -15.94 -18.64
CA GLU A 549 1.25 -15.35 -18.86
C GLU A 549 1.10 -13.85 -19.12
N ALA A 550 1.98 -13.04 -18.55
CA ALA A 550 1.95 -11.59 -18.76
C ALA A 550 2.12 -11.26 -20.25
N THR A 551 1.21 -10.45 -20.81
CA THR A 551 1.27 -9.99 -22.20
C THR A 551 0.94 -8.50 -22.30
N GLY A 552 1.41 -7.84 -23.37
CA GLY A 552 1.24 -6.40 -23.51
C GLY A 552 1.84 -5.65 -22.32
N CYS A 553 1.10 -4.70 -21.75
CA CYS A 553 1.59 -3.87 -20.65
C CYS A 553 1.48 -4.55 -19.27
N ASP A 554 0.97 -5.80 -19.20
CA ASP A 554 1.21 -6.63 -18.02
C ASP A 554 2.70 -6.88 -17.81
N LEU A 555 3.51 -6.88 -18.88
CA LEU A 555 4.97 -7.01 -18.79
C LEU A 555 5.61 -5.82 -18.07
N SER A 556 5.04 -4.61 -18.23
CA SER A 556 5.51 -3.42 -17.49
C SER A 556 5.34 -3.63 -15.99
N ALA A 557 4.16 -4.07 -15.54
CA ALA A 557 3.93 -4.38 -14.13
C ALA A 557 4.75 -5.58 -13.64
N ALA A 558 4.84 -6.66 -14.44
CA ALA A 558 5.63 -7.83 -14.09
C ALA A 558 7.13 -7.53 -13.97
N SER A 559 7.65 -6.53 -14.70
CA SER A 559 9.04 -6.10 -14.60
C SER A 559 9.36 -5.28 -13.34
N ALA A 560 8.34 -4.75 -12.65
CA ALA A 560 8.50 -4.03 -11.40
C ALA A 560 8.08 -4.86 -10.17
N VAL A 561 7.23 -5.87 -10.37
CA VAL A 561 6.68 -6.73 -9.33
C VAL A 561 6.68 -8.19 -9.78
N SER A 562 7.56 -8.99 -9.18
CA SER A 562 7.62 -10.44 -9.38
C SER A 562 6.59 -11.16 -8.50
N SER A 563 6.42 -10.74 -7.24
CA SER A 563 5.42 -11.26 -6.30
C SER A 563 5.03 -10.19 -5.25
N PRO A 564 4.04 -10.41 -4.37
CA PRO A 564 3.75 -9.48 -3.26
C PRO A 564 4.93 -9.24 -2.30
N THR A 565 5.92 -10.13 -2.33
CA THR A 565 7.12 -10.15 -1.48
C THR A 565 8.43 -9.90 -2.27
N SER A 566 8.32 -9.70 -3.58
CA SER A 566 9.43 -9.47 -4.50
C SER A 566 9.07 -8.40 -5.52
N TYR A 567 9.66 -7.22 -5.37
CA TYR A 567 9.40 -6.03 -6.19
C TYR A 567 10.61 -5.10 -6.17
N THR A 568 10.69 -4.20 -7.17
CA THR A 568 11.78 -3.22 -7.25
C THR A 568 11.81 -2.28 -6.06
N ARG A 569 13.01 -1.97 -5.58
CA ARG A 569 13.27 -0.95 -4.54
C ARG A 569 13.84 0.35 -5.11
N ASP A 570 13.96 0.45 -6.43
CA ASP A 570 14.53 1.61 -7.11
C ASP A 570 13.41 2.59 -7.51
N ALA A 571 13.27 3.64 -6.71
CA ALA A 571 12.27 4.68 -6.91
C ALA A 571 12.50 5.47 -8.22
N SER A 572 13.77 5.70 -8.59
CA SER A 572 14.11 6.39 -9.85
C SER A 572 13.70 5.57 -11.07
N ALA A 573 13.95 4.26 -11.03
CA ALA A 573 13.56 3.35 -12.10
C ALA A 573 12.04 3.19 -12.22
N LEU A 574 11.30 3.10 -11.11
CA LEU A 574 9.84 3.02 -11.16
C LEU A 574 9.24 4.30 -11.76
N ALA A 575 9.73 5.48 -11.35
CA ALA A 575 9.33 6.76 -11.94
C ALA A 575 9.67 6.82 -13.44
N HIS A 576 10.84 6.32 -13.85
CA HIS A 576 11.21 6.25 -15.26
C HIS A 576 10.32 5.31 -16.07
N LEU A 577 10.04 4.10 -15.57
CA LEU A 577 9.11 3.15 -16.19
C LEU A 577 7.75 3.79 -16.40
N ARG A 578 7.29 4.54 -15.40
CA ARG A 578 6.03 5.25 -15.45
C ARG A 578 6.01 6.37 -16.50
N ASP A 579 7.11 7.09 -16.68
CA ASP A 579 7.24 8.06 -17.78
C ASP A 579 7.25 7.37 -19.15
N GLN A 580 7.98 6.25 -19.30
CA GLN A 580 7.98 5.47 -20.54
C GLN A 580 6.60 4.94 -20.88
N LEU A 581 5.79 4.57 -19.87
CA LEU A 581 4.42 4.11 -20.09
C LEU A 581 3.53 5.26 -20.60
N GLY A 582 3.73 6.48 -20.10
CA GLY A 582 3.10 7.69 -20.64
C GLY A 582 3.48 7.94 -22.10
N LEU A 583 4.78 7.87 -22.43
CA LEU A 583 5.25 7.99 -23.81
C LEU A 583 4.74 6.89 -24.74
N TYR A 584 4.55 5.67 -24.23
CA TYR A 584 3.89 4.58 -24.97
C TYR A 584 2.43 4.93 -25.28
N LEU A 585 1.67 5.42 -24.29
CA LEU A 585 0.28 5.83 -24.47
C LEU A 585 0.13 7.05 -25.40
N GLU A 586 1.14 7.91 -25.46
CA GLU A 586 1.24 9.01 -26.43
C GLU A 586 1.68 8.53 -27.84
N GLY A 587 2.11 7.27 -27.98
CA GLY A 587 2.59 6.72 -29.24
C GLY A 587 4.01 7.16 -29.64
N LYS A 588 4.82 7.60 -28.67
CA LYS A 588 6.25 7.94 -28.86
C LYS A 588 7.19 6.76 -28.63
N VAL A 589 6.78 5.82 -27.80
CA VAL A 589 7.50 4.57 -27.53
C VAL A 589 6.73 3.41 -28.15
N ASN A 590 7.45 2.54 -28.87
CA ASN A 590 6.87 1.34 -29.46
C ASN A 590 6.99 0.16 -28.50
N GLY A 591 5.86 -0.50 -28.23
CA GLY A 591 5.79 -1.61 -27.28
C GLY A 591 5.72 -1.13 -25.83
N CYS A 592 5.18 -1.96 -24.96
CA CYS A 592 5.10 -1.65 -23.55
C CYS A 592 6.51 -1.65 -22.93
N PRO A 593 6.88 -0.61 -22.18
CA PRO A 593 8.20 -0.54 -21.56
C PRO A 593 8.34 -1.55 -20.43
N ALA A 594 9.57 -1.93 -20.13
CA ALA A 594 9.91 -2.71 -18.94
C ALA A 594 10.80 -1.86 -18.04
N LEU A 595 10.85 -2.20 -16.75
CA LEU A 595 11.66 -1.50 -15.76
C LEU A 595 13.11 -1.40 -16.24
N ASP A 596 13.65 -0.20 -16.21
CA ASP A 596 15.07 0.04 -16.41
C ASP A 596 15.73 0.48 -15.12
N SER A 597 16.22 -0.51 -14.35
CA SER A 597 16.97 -0.26 -13.11
C SER A 597 18.38 -0.81 -13.24
N THR A 598 19.31 -0.09 -12.60
CA THR A 598 20.67 -0.53 -12.33
C THR A 598 20.95 -0.19 -10.87
N PRO A 599 20.71 -1.13 -9.93
CA PRO A 599 20.95 -0.90 -8.52
C PRO A 599 22.40 -0.47 -8.24
N GLU A 600 22.63 0.35 -7.22
CA GLU A 600 23.96 0.88 -6.86
C GLU A 600 25.00 -0.23 -6.65
N GLY A 601 24.58 -1.36 -6.04
CA GLY A 601 25.41 -2.53 -5.78
C GLY A 601 25.37 -3.61 -6.86
N ALA A 602 24.87 -3.31 -8.07
CA ALA A 602 24.70 -4.32 -9.12
C ALA A 602 26.01 -5.02 -9.50
N HIS A 603 26.02 -6.34 -9.34
CA HIS A 603 27.12 -7.19 -9.74
C HIS A 603 27.23 -7.30 -11.27
N PRO A 604 28.44 -7.35 -11.86
CA PRO A 604 28.60 -7.60 -13.30
C PRO A 604 27.92 -8.90 -13.76
N ARG A 605 27.60 -9.02 -15.05
CA ARG A 605 27.08 -10.28 -15.61
C ARG A 605 28.16 -11.36 -15.59
N ALA A 606 28.12 -12.22 -14.58
CA ALA A 606 29.05 -13.34 -14.36
C ALA A 606 28.36 -14.48 -13.60
N ALA A 607 29.06 -15.60 -13.43
CA ALA A 607 28.58 -16.68 -12.57
C ALA A 607 28.87 -16.34 -11.10
N TYR A 608 27.86 -16.48 -10.26
CA TYR A 608 27.95 -16.27 -8.81
C TYR A 608 27.51 -17.52 -8.06
N TYR A 609 28.25 -17.84 -7.00
CA TYR A 609 28.04 -19.03 -6.19
C TYR A 609 27.93 -18.59 -4.74
N ILE A 610 26.79 -18.85 -4.12
CA ILE A 610 26.41 -18.34 -2.79
C ILE A 610 26.20 -19.53 -1.87
N ASN A 611 26.99 -19.60 -0.80
CA ASN A 611 26.80 -20.55 0.28
C ASN A 611 26.08 -19.84 1.42
N PHE A 612 24.84 -20.23 1.67
CA PHE A 612 24.07 -19.72 2.79
C PHE A 612 24.54 -20.38 4.08
N GLN A 613 25.18 -19.62 4.96
CA GLN A 613 25.79 -20.12 6.19
C GLN A 613 25.94 -19.02 7.23
N ASP A 614 26.32 -19.39 8.46
CA ASP A 614 26.86 -18.41 9.41
C ASP A 614 28.18 -17.86 8.82
N PRO A 615 28.29 -16.56 8.50
CA PRO A 615 29.51 -15.99 7.92
C PRO A 615 30.72 -16.13 8.84
N ASN A 616 30.49 -16.20 10.16
CA ASN A 616 31.51 -16.38 11.19
C ASN A 616 31.67 -17.85 11.62
N GLY A 617 30.83 -18.73 11.09
CA GLY A 617 30.79 -20.15 11.43
C GLY A 617 31.56 -21.05 10.46
N GLN A 618 31.36 -22.36 10.61
CA GLN A 618 31.90 -23.35 9.69
C GLN A 618 31.08 -23.42 8.39
N PRO A 619 31.70 -23.78 7.25
CA PRO A 619 33.13 -23.98 7.05
C PRO A 619 33.93 -22.68 7.20
N ALA A 620 35.06 -22.70 7.91
CA ALA A 620 35.83 -21.48 8.19
C ALA A 620 36.65 -20.94 6.99
N ALA A 621 36.81 -21.72 5.91
CA ALA A 621 37.61 -21.33 4.74
C ALA A 621 37.13 -20.00 4.11
N ASN A 622 38.04 -19.09 3.80
CA ASN A 622 37.74 -17.81 3.14
C ASN A 622 38.90 -17.43 2.18
N PRO A 623 38.74 -17.56 0.85
CA PRO A 623 37.53 -17.97 0.16
C PRO A 623 37.17 -19.45 0.39
N LEU A 624 35.89 -19.79 0.36
CA LEU A 624 35.42 -21.18 0.35
C LEU A 624 35.45 -21.68 -1.10
N VAL A 625 36.23 -22.73 -1.38
CA VAL A 625 36.32 -23.31 -2.74
C VAL A 625 35.80 -24.73 -2.73
N VAL A 626 34.77 -25.00 -3.52
CA VAL A 626 34.14 -26.33 -3.68
C VAL A 626 33.90 -26.57 -5.16
N ASP A 627 34.32 -27.74 -5.65
CA ASP A 627 34.20 -28.15 -7.06
C ASP A 627 34.73 -27.12 -8.07
N GLY A 628 35.82 -26.43 -7.70
CA GLY A 628 36.50 -25.45 -8.55
C GLY A 628 35.86 -24.05 -8.57
N HIS A 629 34.80 -23.81 -7.80
CA HIS A 629 34.12 -22.51 -7.70
C HIS A 629 34.38 -21.88 -6.34
N GLU A 630 34.55 -20.56 -6.32
CA GLU A 630 34.59 -19.76 -5.10
C GLU A 630 33.16 -19.41 -4.67
N TRP A 631 32.79 -19.81 -3.45
CA TRP A 631 31.47 -19.63 -2.87
C TRP A 631 31.47 -18.51 -1.84
N ILE A 632 30.65 -17.49 -2.10
CA ILE A 632 30.45 -16.33 -1.23
C ILE A 632 29.63 -16.77 -0.03
N LYS A 633 30.11 -16.45 1.18
CA LYS A 633 29.39 -16.75 2.42
C LYS A 633 28.39 -15.67 2.72
N VAL A 634 27.12 -16.04 2.78
CA VAL A 634 26.00 -15.12 3.02
C VAL A 634 25.19 -15.65 4.19
N GLY A 635 24.94 -14.79 5.18
CA GLY A 635 24.09 -15.10 6.32
C GLY A 635 22.72 -14.42 6.21
N TRP A 636 22.08 -14.19 7.35
CA TRP A 636 20.80 -13.49 7.48
C TRP A 636 20.94 -11.96 7.58
N GLU A 637 21.95 -11.38 6.94
CA GLU A 637 22.07 -9.92 6.85
C GLU A 637 20.92 -9.28 6.07
N ALA A 638 20.38 -8.18 6.60
CA ALA A 638 19.38 -7.37 5.89
C ALA A 638 19.96 -6.82 4.58
N TYR A 639 19.11 -6.69 3.55
CA TYR A 639 19.48 -6.09 2.27
C TYR A 639 20.12 -4.71 2.46
N GLU A 640 21.19 -4.45 1.71
CA GLU A 640 21.90 -3.17 1.70
C GLU A 640 22.29 -2.83 0.25
N ALA A 641 21.90 -1.63 -0.20
CA ALA A 641 21.94 -1.27 -1.61
C ALA A 641 23.37 -1.20 -2.18
N LYS A 642 24.38 -0.76 -1.42
CA LYS A 642 25.77 -0.67 -1.91
C LYS A 642 26.44 -2.03 -2.02
N ARG A 643 26.12 -2.94 -1.10
CA ARG A 643 26.56 -4.33 -1.14
C ARG A 643 25.83 -5.11 -2.24
N GLY A 644 24.62 -4.69 -2.61
CA GLY A 644 23.83 -5.27 -3.68
C GLY A 644 23.26 -6.65 -3.37
N TYR A 645 23.18 -7.03 -2.09
CA TYR A 645 22.50 -8.25 -1.67
C TYR A 645 22.07 -8.26 -0.20
N GLY A 646 21.13 -9.14 0.11
CA GLY A 646 20.71 -9.47 1.47
C GLY A 646 19.22 -9.82 1.54
N TRP A 647 18.74 -10.01 2.77
CA TRP A 647 17.40 -10.51 3.05
C TRP A 647 16.41 -9.41 3.44
N SER A 648 15.15 -9.64 3.13
CA SER A 648 14.01 -8.93 3.70
C SER A 648 13.00 -9.93 4.23
N GLY A 649 12.44 -9.64 5.41
CA GLY A 649 11.59 -10.57 6.14
C GLY A 649 11.27 -10.06 7.54
N PRO A 650 10.29 -10.65 8.22
CA PRO A 650 9.72 -10.08 9.44
C PRO A 650 10.65 -10.20 10.65
N TYR A 651 11.63 -11.10 10.58
CA TYR A 651 12.55 -11.43 11.66
C TYR A 651 14.03 -11.25 11.29
N ILE A 652 14.33 -10.64 10.15
CA ILE A 652 15.71 -10.37 9.74
C ILE A 652 16.45 -9.59 10.84
N GLY A 653 17.61 -10.11 11.25
CA GLY A 653 18.40 -9.59 12.36
C GLY A 653 18.09 -10.19 13.73
N ASP A 654 17.08 -11.06 13.90
CA ASP A 654 16.82 -11.78 15.15
C ASP A 654 17.57 -13.13 15.18
N PRO A 655 18.68 -13.26 15.95
CA PRO A 655 19.45 -14.51 16.00
C PRO A 655 18.75 -15.65 16.74
N GLY A 656 17.62 -15.40 17.41
CA GLY A 656 16.78 -16.43 18.03
C GLY A 656 15.83 -17.12 17.04
N ILE A 657 15.57 -16.49 15.90
CA ILE A 657 14.65 -16.98 14.87
C ILE A 657 15.41 -17.30 13.57
N MET A 658 16.37 -16.45 13.20
CA MET A 658 17.18 -16.57 12.00
C MET A 658 18.39 -17.47 12.28
N LEU A 659 18.19 -18.78 12.15
CA LEU A 659 19.12 -19.79 12.65
C LEU A 659 20.07 -20.32 11.58
N TYR A 660 21.20 -20.83 12.07
CA TYR A 660 22.24 -21.48 11.29
C TYR A 660 22.53 -22.87 11.87
N LYS A 661 22.88 -23.82 11.00
CA LYS A 661 23.39 -25.13 11.37
C LYS A 661 24.54 -25.54 10.46
N TYR A 662 25.63 -26.02 11.07
CA TYR A 662 26.70 -26.71 10.35
C TYR A 662 26.81 -28.17 10.76
N LEU A 663 26.70 -29.08 9.79
CA LEU A 663 26.65 -30.53 9.95
C LEU A 663 28.05 -31.15 9.78
N THR A 664 28.93 -30.91 10.75
CA THR A 664 30.36 -31.25 10.70
C THR A 664 30.67 -32.67 10.19
N ASN A 665 29.91 -33.67 10.65
CA ASN A 665 30.17 -35.09 10.35
C ASN A 665 29.27 -35.67 9.26
N ALA A 666 28.44 -34.84 8.61
CA ALA A 666 27.55 -35.33 7.56
C ALA A 666 28.38 -35.77 6.33
N PRO A 667 28.12 -36.97 5.77
CA PRO A 667 28.83 -37.52 4.62
C PRO A 667 28.28 -36.93 3.30
N VAL A 668 28.20 -35.61 3.21
CA VAL A 668 27.63 -34.84 2.10
C VAL A 668 28.64 -33.81 1.58
N SER A 669 28.31 -33.12 0.49
CA SER A 669 29.14 -32.03 -0.03
C SER A 669 29.34 -30.94 1.04
N GLU A 670 30.47 -30.23 1.01
CA GLU A 670 30.79 -29.21 2.02
C GLU A 670 29.71 -28.12 2.11
N LEU A 671 29.11 -27.75 0.98
CA LEU A 671 28.03 -26.75 0.89
C LEU A 671 26.74 -27.23 1.58
N GLN A 672 26.40 -28.52 1.45
CA GLN A 672 25.22 -29.11 2.08
C GLN A 672 25.35 -29.32 3.59
N LYS A 673 26.56 -29.13 4.15
CA LYS A 673 26.72 -29.11 5.59
C LYS A 673 26.23 -27.82 6.21
N SER A 674 26.19 -26.72 5.46
CA SER A 674 25.63 -25.44 5.89
C SER A 674 24.12 -25.42 5.64
N VAL A 675 23.36 -25.05 6.66
CA VAL A 675 21.91 -24.88 6.58
C VAL A 675 21.55 -23.57 7.27
N ILE A 676 20.73 -22.75 6.61
CA ILE A 676 20.06 -21.61 7.23
C ILE A 676 18.55 -21.82 7.18
N TYR A 677 17.84 -21.37 8.20
CA TYR A 677 16.38 -21.47 8.27
C TYR A 677 15.80 -20.44 9.25
N ASN A 678 14.56 -20.07 8.99
CA ASN A 678 13.72 -19.25 9.86
C ASN A 678 12.88 -20.18 10.74
N ASP A 679 13.12 -20.22 12.06
CA ASP A 679 12.49 -21.17 13.00
C ASP A 679 11.02 -20.85 13.32
N TYR A 680 10.47 -19.77 12.75
CA TYR A 680 9.05 -19.42 12.83
C TYR A 680 8.28 -19.73 11.55
N GLY A 681 8.96 -20.09 10.45
CA GLY A 681 8.31 -20.41 9.18
C GLY A 681 7.65 -19.17 8.62
N ARG A 682 8.45 -18.27 8.05
CA ARG A 682 7.96 -17.12 7.30
C ARG A 682 8.62 -17.09 5.93
N THR A 683 8.02 -16.35 5.02
CA THR A 683 8.65 -16.03 3.74
C THR A 683 9.72 -14.98 3.99
N ASP A 684 10.95 -15.29 3.59
CA ASP A 684 12.06 -14.34 3.54
C ASP A 684 12.54 -14.20 2.09
N THR A 685 12.73 -12.97 1.62
CA THR A 685 13.16 -12.67 0.24
C THR A 685 14.64 -12.29 0.23
N PHE A 686 15.47 -13.14 -0.38
CA PHE A 686 16.85 -12.82 -0.72
C PHE A 686 16.92 -12.02 -2.02
N ASN A 687 17.73 -10.97 -2.03
CA ASN A 687 17.96 -10.10 -3.17
C ASN A 687 19.43 -10.21 -3.59
N TRP A 688 19.68 -10.26 -4.90
CA TRP A 688 21.00 -10.22 -5.49
C TRP A 688 21.00 -9.29 -6.71
N ASP A 689 21.48 -8.06 -6.53
CA ASP A 689 21.59 -7.08 -7.60
C ASP A 689 22.63 -7.55 -8.61
N ILE A 690 22.25 -7.65 -9.88
CA ILE A 690 23.10 -8.16 -10.95
C ILE A 690 22.71 -7.51 -12.28
N ALA A 691 23.68 -7.32 -13.16
CA ALA A 691 23.44 -6.83 -14.50
C ALA A 691 22.35 -7.66 -15.21
N LYS A 692 21.51 -6.99 -15.99
CA LYS A 692 20.40 -7.63 -16.71
C LYS A 692 20.84 -8.77 -17.61
N GLY A 693 19.94 -9.71 -17.80
CA GLY A 693 20.14 -10.81 -18.73
C GLY A 693 19.45 -12.09 -18.29
N LYS A 694 19.72 -13.16 -19.04
CA LYS A 694 19.18 -14.48 -18.74
C LYS A 694 20.13 -15.28 -17.86
N TYR A 695 19.59 -15.90 -16.82
CA TYR A 695 20.35 -16.66 -15.83
C TYR A 695 19.66 -17.99 -15.54
N GLU A 696 20.46 -19.05 -15.38
CA GLU A 696 20.04 -20.29 -14.74
C GLU A 696 20.35 -20.16 -13.26
N VAL A 697 19.31 -20.20 -12.44
CA VAL A 697 19.43 -20.17 -10.98
C VAL A 697 19.20 -21.58 -10.46
N THR A 698 20.17 -22.12 -9.73
CA THR A 698 20.10 -23.44 -9.11
C THR A 698 20.13 -23.30 -7.60
N VAL A 699 19.21 -23.97 -6.90
CA VAL A 699 19.07 -23.89 -5.44
C VAL A 699 19.12 -25.29 -4.82
N SER A 700 19.84 -25.43 -3.71
CA SER A 700 19.83 -26.63 -2.86
C SER A 700 19.09 -26.36 -1.56
N ILE A 701 18.18 -27.27 -1.24
CA ILE A 701 17.47 -27.34 0.03
C ILE A 701 17.69 -28.69 0.72
N GLY A 702 17.53 -28.73 2.03
CA GLY A 702 17.50 -29.92 2.85
C GLY A 702 18.52 -29.93 3.98
N TRP A 703 18.53 -31.06 4.70
CA TRP A 703 19.28 -31.25 5.94
C TRP A 703 19.60 -32.74 6.11
N HIS A 704 20.87 -33.10 6.29
CA HIS A 704 21.29 -34.49 6.53
C HIS A 704 20.84 -35.05 7.89
N ASP A 705 20.24 -36.24 7.87
CA ASP A 705 19.56 -36.89 9.01
C ASP A 705 18.32 -36.14 9.55
N GLY A 706 17.88 -35.07 8.87
CA GLY A 706 16.65 -34.35 9.16
C GLY A 706 15.46 -34.92 8.37
N THR A 707 14.26 -34.77 8.92
CA THR A 707 13.01 -34.91 8.18
C THR A 707 12.29 -33.57 8.19
N TYR A 708 11.95 -33.09 7.00
CA TYR A 708 11.22 -31.85 6.79
C TYR A 708 10.14 -32.08 5.76
N GLU A 709 8.88 -31.92 6.16
CA GLU A 709 7.74 -32.30 5.32
C GLU A 709 7.55 -31.36 4.14
N LYS A 710 7.91 -30.08 4.30
CA LYS A 710 7.65 -29.05 3.30
C LYS A 710 8.81 -28.06 3.26
N ASN A 711 9.24 -27.74 2.05
CA ASN A 711 10.19 -26.69 1.72
C ASN A 711 9.62 -25.96 0.51
N ARG A 712 9.76 -24.64 0.49
CA ARG A 712 9.28 -23.80 -0.61
C ARG A 712 10.34 -22.81 -1.02
N VAL A 713 10.59 -22.73 -2.32
CA VAL A 713 11.46 -21.73 -2.93
C VAL A 713 10.83 -21.24 -4.22
N VAL A 714 10.81 -19.91 -4.40
CA VAL A 714 10.38 -19.23 -5.62
C VAL A 714 11.54 -18.34 -6.07
N VAL A 715 11.87 -18.35 -7.36
CA VAL A 715 12.90 -17.50 -7.94
C VAL A 715 12.27 -16.69 -9.07
N GLU A 716 12.37 -15.35 -9.02
CA GLU A 716 11.75 -14.46 -10.02
C GLU A 716 10.25 -14.76 -10.26
N GLY A 717 9.51 -15.05 -9.19
CA GLY A 717 8.10 -15.43 -9.25
C GLY A 717 7.83 -16.84 -9.80
N GLN A 718 8.86 -17.61 -10.17
CA GLN A 718 8.73 -19.00 -10.63
C GLN A 718 8.97 -19.99 -9.48
N THR A 719 7.97 -20.82 -9.18
CA THR A 719 8.08 -21.83 -8.12
C THR A 719 9.06 -22.94 -8.49
N LEU A 720 10.14 -23.04 -7.71
CA LEU A 720 11.19 -24.04 -7.89
C LEU A 720 10.96 -25.27 -7.00
N PHE A 721 10.52 -25.04 -5.77
CA PHE A 721 10.05 -26.07 -4.85
C PHE A 721 8.70 -25.65 -4.28
N ASP A 722 7.71 -26.53 -4.36
CA ASP A 722 6.36 -26.34 -3.81
C ASP A 722 6.05 -27.44 -2.80
N ALA A 723 6.00 -27.09 -1.51
CA ALA A 723 5.76 -28.01 -0.40
C ALA A 723 6.58 -29.33 -0.48
N VAL A 724 7.88 -29.24 -0.79
CA VAL A 724 8.71 -30.42 -1.07
C VAL A 724 9.33 -31.00 0.21
N ALA A 725 9.12 -32.30 0.44
CA ALA A 725 9.71 -33.01 1.57
C ALA A 725 11.19 -33.39 1.36
N THR A 726 11.97 -33.32 2.43
CA THR A 726 13.31 -33.93 2.57
C THR A 726 13.31 -34.91 3.74
N THR A 727 13.98 -36.05 3.59
CA THR A 727 13.99 -37.13 4.58
C THR A 727 15.40 -37.71 4.72
N PRO A 728 15.73 -38.51 5.75
CA PRO A 728 17.04 -39.15 5.83
C PRO A 728 17.38 -40.02 4.62
N ALA A 729 16.38 -40.61 3.95
CA ALA A 729 16.57 -41.38 2.71
C ALA A 729 16.80 -40.50 1.48
N THR A 730 16.37 -39.25 1.51
CA THR A 730 16.63 -38.29 0.44
C THR A 730 16.79 -36.88 1.05
N PRO A 731 17.94 -36.61 1.69
CA PRO A 731 18.10 -35.48 2.62
C PRO A 731 18.18 -34.13 1.94
N TYR A 732 18.43 -34.09 0.64
CA TYR A 732 18.54 -32.86 -0.14
C TYR A 732 17.76 -32.93 -1.45
N ARG A 733 17.37 -31.76 -1.95
CA ARG A 733 16.81 -31.55 -3.28
C ARG A 733 17.57 -30.41 -3.93
N VAL A 734 17.84 -30.55 -5.22
CA VAL A 734 18.48 -29.53 -6.05
C VAL A 734 17.66 -29.40 -7.32
N ALA A 735 17.33 -28.18 -7.69
CA ALA A 735 16.59 -27.87 -8.91
C ALA A 735 17.08 -26.54 -9.49
N SER A 736 16.82 -26.35 -10.78
CA SER A 736 17.22 -25.15 -11.52
C SER A 736 16.04 -24.57 -12.28
N VAL A 737 16.03 -23.25 -12.42
CA VAL A 737 15.08 -22.51 -13.25
C VAL A 737 15.84 -21.45 -14.05
N VAL A 738 15.39 -21.22 -15.29
CA VAL A 738 15.94 -20.16 -16.13
C VAL A 738 15.03 -18.94 -16.02
N VAL A 739 15.62 -17.81 -15.65
CA VAL A 739 14.91 -16.54 -15.39
C VAL A 739 15.49 -15.42 -16.25
N ASP A 740 14.64 -14.50 -16.68
CA ASP A 740 15.03 -13.30 -17.41
C ASP A 740 15.03 -12.12 -16.43
N VAL A 741 16.22 -11.67 -16.02
CA VAL A 741 16.43 -10.56 -15.07
C VAL A 741 16.40 -9.24 -15.83
N ASN A 742 15.33 -8.47 -15.63
CA ASN A 742 15.07 -7.22 -16.36
C ASN A 742 15.22 -5.97 -15.46
N ASP A 743 14.97 -6.14 -14.17
CA ASP A 743 15.06 -5.12 -13.12
C ASP A 743 16.47 -4.99 -12.52
N GLY A 744 17.42 -5.82 -12.97
CA GLY A 744 18.77 -5.82 -12.43
C GLY A 744 18.89 -6.50 -11.06
N ASN A 745 17.95 -7.38 -10.71
CA ASN A 745 17.96 -8.12 -9.46
C ASN A 745 17.53 -9.59 -9.67
N VAL A 746 18.17 -10.53 -8.97
CA VAL A 746 17.64 -11.89 -8.79
C VAL A 746 17.07 -11.99 -7.39
N THR A 747 15.77 -12.24 -7.32
CA THR A 747 15.04 -12.50 -6.09
C THR A 747 14.82 -13.99 -5.88
N MET A 748 14.98 -14.42 -4.64
CA MET A 748 14.63 -15.76 -4.18
C MET A 748 13.83 -15.66 -2.89
N GLU A 749 12.58 -16.11 -2.91
CA GLU A 749 11.75 -16.28 -1.73
C GLU A 749 12.00 -17.67 -1.14
N ALA A 750 12.22 -17.77 0.16
CA ALA A 750 12.37 -19.02 0.89
C ALA A 750 11.40 -19.08 2.08
N GLY A 751 10.73 -20.22 2.26
CA GLY A 751 9.74 -20.41 3.33
C GLY A 751 8.33 -19.95 2.96
N GLN A 752 7.41 -20.21 3.89
CA GLN A 752 6.05 -19.67 3.94
C GLN A 752 5.50 -19.79 5.37
N GLN A 753 4.31 -19.23 5.63
CA GLN A 753 3.70 -19.24 6.95
C GLN A 753 3.68 -20.64 7.58
N ASP A 754 4.31 -20.77 8.75
CA ASP A 754 4.44 -21.96 9.57
C ASP A 754 5.16 -23.15 8.89
N GLU A 755 5.90 -22.89 7.81
CA GLU A 755 6.67 -23.90 7.08
C GLU A 755 8.12 -23.47 6.85
N TYR A 756 9.05 -24.22 7.45
CA TYR A 756 10.47 -23.91 7.38
C TYR A 756 11.09 -24.41 6.07
N THR A 757 11.93 -23.58 5.46
CA THR A 757 12.77 -24.00 4.33
C THR A 757 14.22 -24.13 4.78
N MET A 758 14.77 -25.33 4.62
CA MET A 758 16.15 -25.64 4.97
C MET A 758 17.05 -25.30 3.79
N LEU A 759 17.58 -24.08 3.76
CA LEU A 759 18.33 -23.58 2.61
C LEU A 759 19.84 -23.83 2.78
N ASN A 760 20.53 -24.24 1.71
CA ASN A 760 21.98 -24.49 1.73
C ASN A 760 22.77 -23.52 0.86
N TRP A 761 22.52 -23.54 -0.45
CA TRP A 761 23.31 -22.77 -1.41
C TRP A 761 22.50 -22.45 -2.67
N MET A 762 22.92 -21.40 -3.37
CA MET A 762 22.38 -20.97 -4.65
C MET A 762 23.53 -20.66 -5.62
N SER A 763 23.35 -20.97 -6.90
CA SER A 763 24.22 -20.48 -7.97
C SER A 763 23.41 -19.74 -9.02
N ILE A 764 23.95 -18.63 -9.51
CA ILE A 764 23.38 -17.81 -10.58
C ILE A 764 24.38 -17.88 -11.75
N VAL A 765 24.00 -18.51 -12.86
CA VAL A 765 24.90 -18.73 -13.99
C VAL A 765 24.33 -18.09 -15.25
N PRO A 766 25.07 -17.21 -15.95
CA PRO A 766 24.57 -16.57 -17.15
C PRO A 766 24.30 -17.58 -18.28
N VAL A 767 23.14 -17.49 -18.92
CA VAL A 767 22.76 -18.31 -20.08
C VAL A 767 23.08 -17.55 -21.37
N PRO A 768 23.62 -18.21 -22.42
CA PRO A 768 23.96 -17.56 -23.69
C PRO A 768 22.82 -16.79 -24.38
#